data_AF-A0A978TSI9-F1
#
_entry.id   AF-A0A978TSI9-F1
#
_cell.length_a   1.000
_cell.length_b   1.000
_cell.length_c   1.000
_cell.angle_alpha   90.00
_cell.angle_beta   90.00
_cell.angle_gamma   90.00
#
_symmetry.space_group_name_H-M   'P 1'
#
loop_
_entity.id
_entity.type
_entity.pdbx_description
1 polymer ?
#
loop_
_entity_poly.entity_id
_entity_poly.type
_entity_poly.pdbx_seq_one_letter_code
_entity_poly.pdbx_strand_id
1 'polypeptide(L)'
;MVFSLSIVSLGSDYDLAKATGQSDVFSYDALPLEQLDALSGSSGIEKISLLGGNDEVTDNDETRFYLGNAGDDIILGNGGFDTLNGGAGNDTLQGGDDDDALIGAAGNDSLLGESGNDNLNGHLDDDTLLGGLGNDILNGFKGNDFIAGEEGDDRIIGHLGDDTASGGDGSDTLYGQDGNDDLSGDEDDDRVYGRAGNDTLSGGLGQDSLWGGNDDDHLFGDEGDDRLDGQLGNDTVSGGSGQDTLFGKDGDDALSGDDGDDRVYGHAGNDTLSGGAGVDLLWGGDGEDVFLLAVGEGRDTITDFQIGLDSLQLPEGVLFSQLNFQVSGNDTLVKLSKTGEAIALLKNIRPFDINRSDFIQITPDPATLGTNLTAVKDWSTQLPFLDHFKLSRSWITQANRGDPDYNGQWSTNEYDLIEFDEHGWVTSLPAPEDPPVFTKVSTFVLTADTPNSLPAGKYVVLYDGEGTLEYSMDGTKIAAESAPGRDVVDFNPTGKGILITLSATDPNDTGNYLRNIRVIRADQEDLYNSGEIFNPLFLQKTDDFSTVRFMDWMETNNSTQQEWSDRPEVEDASYAEHGVPLEVMIDLANELDADAWFNMPHQATDEYIANFAQIVKEQLEPELKTYVEFSNEMWNWSFDQTRYAQQKARERWGIGGNGYMQWYGMRSAQTSDIWEGVFGDDKHRVISVISTQTAWKGLERAVLDAPAWAAEGNEAPYKHGIDAYAITGYFGRELGLAENTATVESWLSEPDGGFSKAFEQLRYGNLLANSKSLEEVQDLFEYHANVAQERGLQLIAYEGGQHIVGVGSIVNNAALTEFFIELNRRPEMYDLYTELLSDWEEAGGTMFAHFSDIGEPRKWGSWGALEYLSQDGSPKYDALTDFIATHPDPNK
;
A
#
# COMPACT_ATOMS: atom_id res chain seq x y z
N MET A 1 3.12 -61.83 -30.61
CA MET A 1 3.41 -63.07 -31.39
C MET A 1 3.48 -64.17 -30.34
N VAL A 2 2.53 -65.11 -30.30
CA VAL A 2 2.41 -66.09 -29.20
C VAL A 2 3.67 -66.98 -29.17
N PHE A 3 4.51 -66.83 -28.15
CA PHE A 3 5.56 -67.79 -27.84
C PHE A 3 5.05 -68.77 -26.79
N SER A 4 5.23 -70.06 -27.08
CA SER A 4 4.87 -71.16 -26.19
C SER A 4 5.80 -71.19 -24.97
N LEU A 5 5.25 -70.95 -23.78
CA LEU A 5 5.99 -71.09 -22.54
C LEU A 5 6.06 -72.56 -22.11
N SER A 6 7.22 -72.99 -21.59
CA SER A 6 7.42 -74.32 -21.02
C SER A 6 7.60 -74.17 -19.51
N ILE A 7 6.57 -74.51 -18.74
CA ILE A 7 6.62 -74.53 -17.26
C ILE A 7 7.57 -75.66 -16.83
N VAL A 8 8.61 -75.33 -16.08
CA VAL A 8 9.50 -76.32 -15.43
C VAL A 8 9.12 -76.37 -13.96
N SER A 9 8.38 -77.41 -13.56
CA SER A 9 8.02 -77.67 -12.15
C SER A 9 9.26 -78.11 -11.35
N LEU A 10 9.60 -77.35 -10.30
CA LEU A 10 10.57 -77.73 -9.27
C LEU A 10 9.99 -77.44 -7.87
N GLY A 11 8.98 -78.20 -7.44
CA GLY A 11 8.37 -78.02 -6.12
C GLY A 11 7.35 -76.89 -6.07
N SER A 12 6.85 -76.54 -4.89
CA SER A 12 5.73 -75.61 -4.64
C SER A 12 5.96 -74.15 -5.07
N ASP A 13 7.02 -73.87 -5.84
CA ASP A 13 7.37 -72.54 -6.37
C ASP A 13 7.44 -72.64 -7.90
N TYR A 14 6.75 -71.75 -8.62
CA TYR A 14 6.81 -71.65 -10.08
C TYR A 14 7.68 -70.45 -10.49
N ASP A 15 8.79 -70.73 -11.17
CA ASP A 15 9.80 -69.76 -11.59
C ASP A 15 9.79 -69.64 -13.13
N LEU A 16 9.36 -68.51 -13.68
CA LEU A 16 9.08 -68.31 -15.12
C LEU A 16 10.37 -67.99 -15.92
N ALA A 17 11.41 -68.82 -15.87
CA ALA A 17 12.70 -68.48 -16.50
C ALA A 17 12.73 -68.61 -18.05
N LYS A 18 12.85 -67.48 -18.79
CA LYS A 18 13.81 -67.30 -19.94
C LYS A 18 13.91 -65.90 -20.57
N ALA A 19 14.97 -65.18 -20.20
CA ALA A 19 15.92 -64.42 -21.03
C ALA A 19 15.48 -63.80 -22.37
N THR A 20 14.95 -62.58 -22.33
CA THR A 20 15.31 -61.43 -23.20
C THR A 20 14.76 -60.18 -22.51
N GLY A 21 15.57 -59.16 -22.21
CA GLY A 21 15.12 -57.91 -21.57
C GLY A 21 14.20 -57.06 -22.48
N GLN A 22 12.98 -57.54 -22.70
CA GLN A 22 11.88 -56.88 -23.38
C GLN A 22 10.63 -57.09 -22.53
N SER A 23 9.79 -56.06 -22.46
CA SER A 23 8.49 -56.03 -21.77
C SER A 23 7.63 -57.27 -22.07
N ASP A 24 7.17 -57.98 -21.04
CA ASP A 24 6.28 -59.13 -21.15
C ASP A 24 4.91 -58.82 -20.49
N VAL A 25 3.81 -59.19 -21.15
CA VAL A 25 2.43 -59.04 -20.65
C VAL A 25 1.86 -60.42 -20.34
N PHE A 26 1.44 -60.66 -19.09
CA PHE A 26 0.85 -61.91 -18.63
C PHE A 26 -0.61 -61.69 -18.19
N SER A 27 -1.55 -62.25 -18.95
CA SER A 27 -2.99 -62.23 -18.59
C SER A 27 -3.51 -63.67 -18.50
N TYR A 28 -4.14 -64.02 -17.38
CA TYR A 28 -4.71 -65.36 -17.15
C TYR A 28 -5.88 -65.70 -18.10
N ASP A 29 -6.52 -64.70 -18.70
CA ASP A 29 -7.66 -64.85 -19.62
C ASP A 29 -7.33 -65.50 -20.98
N ALA A 30 -6.06 -65.80 -21.26
CA ALA A 30 -5.63 -66.37 -22.54
C ALA A 30 -5.36 -67.89 -22.55
N LEU A 31 -5.53 -68.61 -21.43
CA LEU A 31 -5.25 -70.06 -21.37
C LEU A 31 -6.52 -70.93 -21.51
N PRO A 32 -6.56 -71.91 -22.43
CA PRO A 32 -7.71 -72.82 -22.55
C PRO A 32 -7.92 -73.63 -21.26
N LEU A 33 -9.19 -73.68 -20.82
CA LEU A 33 -9.74 -74.42 -19.66
C LEU A 33 -9.26 -75.89 -19.45
N GLU A 34 -8.53 -76.50 -20.38
CA GLU A 34 -8.06 -77.88 -20.29
C GLU A 34 -6.71 -78.06 -19.55
N GLN A 35 -6.06 -76.98 -19.07
CA GLN A 35 -4.83 -77.07 -18.24
C GLN A 35 -4.99 -76.69 -16.77
N LEU A 36 -6.17 -76.20 -16.35
CA LEU A 36 -6.46 -75.72 -14.99
C LEU A 36 -6.75 -76.84 -13.96
N ASP A 37 -7.10 -78.05 -14.41
CA ASP A 37 -7.57 -79.14 -13.53
C ASP A 37 -6.44 -79.86 -12.72
N ALA A 38 -5.21 -79.32 -12.72
CA ALA A 38 -4.08 -79.88 -11.98
C ALA A 38 -3.57 -78.98 -10.82
N LEU A 39 -4.10 -77.77 -10.66
CA LEU A 39 -3.64 -76.78 -9.66
C LEU A 39 -4.51 -76.67 -8.40
N SER A 40 -5.73 -77.24 -8.39
CA SER A 40 -6.67 -77.13 -7.25
C SER A 40 -6.34 -78.05 -6.06
N GLY A 41 -5.05 -78.23 -5.73
CA GLY A 41 -4.54 -79.38 -4.99
C GLY A 41 -3.75 -79.10 -3.71
N SER A 42 -3.63 -77.88 -3.22
CA SER A 42 -3.16 -77.62 -1.85
C SER A 42 -3.46 -76.19 -1.42
N SER A 43 -4.00 -76.05 -0.22
CA SER A 43 -4.29 -74.81 0.50
C SER A 43 -3.02 -74.02 0.87
N GLY A 44 -2.21 -73.62 -0.11
CA GLY A 44 -1.00 -72.84 0.10
C GLY A 44 -0.94 -71.71 -0.92
N ILE A 45 -0.53 -70.54 -0.44
CA ILE A 45 -0.22 -69.34 -1.24
C ILE A 45 0.61 -69.77 -2.46
N GLU A 46 0.10 -69.53 -3.68
CA GLU A 46 0.89 -69.72 -4.90
C GLU A 46 1.78 -68.50 -5.09
N LYS A 47 3.11 -68.72 -5.08
CA LYS A 47 4.10 -67.66 -5.33
C LYS A 47 4.40 -67.55 -6.82
N ILE A 48 4.15 -66.37 -7.39
CA ILE A 48 4.44 -66.01 -8.78
C ILE A 48 5.57 -64.96 -8.78
N SER A 49 6.65 -65.22 -9.52
CA SER A 49 7.77 -64.29 -9.68
C SER A 49 7.92 -63.93 -11.15
N LEU A 50 7.95 -62.63 -11.43
CA LEU A 50 8.12 -62.06 -12.77
C LEU A 50 9.60 -62.06 -13.17
N LEU A 51 9.90 -61.60 -14.39
CA LEU A 51 11.27 -61.59 -14.90
C LEU A 51 11.96 -60.29 -14.47
N GLY A 52 12.93 -59.81 -15.24
CA GLY A 52 13.47 -58.47 -15.05
C GLY A 52 13.23 -57.67 -16.32
N GLY A 53 12.87 -56.41 -16.17
CA GLY A 53 12.24 -55.55 -17.17
C GLY A 53 10.82 -55.17 -16.74
N ASN A 54 10.19 -54.25 -17.48
CA ASN A 54 8.83 -53.77 -17.18
C ASN A 54 7.78 -54.84 -17.56
N ASP A 55 7.05 -55.35 -16.60
CA ASP A 55 6.08 -56.44 -16.73
C ASP A 55 4.63 -55.99 -16.36
N GLU A 56 3.61 -56.62 -16.95
CA GLU A 56 2.18 -56.35 -16.64
C GLU A 56 1.45 -57.66 -16.30
N VAL A 57 0.76 -57.71 -15.14
CA VAL A 57 0.11 -58.92 -14.59
C VAL A 57 -1.28 -58.61 -14.02
N THR A 58 -2.21 -59.54 -14.25
CA THR A 58 -3.57 -59.50 -13.68
C THR A 58 -3.94 -60.88 -13.11
N ASP A 59 -4.38 -60.92 -11.84
CA ASP A 59 -4.90 -62.11 -11.17
C ASP A 59 -6.25 -62.58 -11.77
N ASN A 60 -6.77 -63.72 -11.28
CA ASN A 60 -8.06 -64.32 -11.57
C ASN A 60 -8.92 -64.52 -10.30
N ASP A 61 -8.81 -63.61 -9.32
CA ASP A 61 -9.58 -63.58 -8.06
C ASP A 61 -9.21 -64.70 -7.05
N GLU A 62 -7.94 -65.13 -6.97
CA GLU A 62 -7.45 -66.07 -5.94
C GLU A 62 -6.34 -65.44 -5.09
N THR A 63 -6.28 -65.73 -3.78
CA THR A 63 -5.15 -65.35 -2.91
C THR A 63 -3.77 -65.79 -3.44
N ARG A 64 -2.90 -64.84 -3.75
CA ARG A 64 -1.56 -65.05 -4.33
C ARG A 64 -0.46 -64.18 -3.71
N PHE A 65 0.77 -64.52 -4.08
CA PHE A 65 1.96 -63.71 -3.80
C PHE A 65 2.67 -63.39 -5.12
N TYR A 66 2.77 -62.11 -5.48
CA TYR A 66 3.48 -61.62 -6.68
C TYR A 66 4.80 -60.92 -6.33
N LEU A 67 5.79 -61.08 -7.21
CA LEU A 67 7.10 -60.42 -7.11
C LEU A 67 7.52 -59.91 -8.50
N GLY A 68 7.51 -58.59 -8.71
CA GLY A 68 7.90 -57.91 -9.97
C GLY A 68 9.40 -57.96 -10.25
N ASN A 69 10.20 -57.81 -9.19
CA ASN A 69 11.67 -57.78 -9.17
C ASN A 69 12.29 -56.45 -9.60
N ALA A 70 12.52 -56.21 -10.90
CA ALA A 70 13.25 -55.03 -11.34
C ALA A 70 12.74 -54.58 -12.70
N GLY A 71 12.41 -53.30 -12.85
CA GLY A 71 11.63 -52.78 -13.96
C GLY A 71 10.51 -51.90 -13.40
N ASP A 72 9.80 -51.20 -14.28
CA ASP A 72 8.56 -50.49 -13.90
C ASP A 72 7.39 -51.44 -14.21
N ASP A 73 6.86 -52.09 -13.17
CA ASP A 73 5.90 -53.19 -13.25
C ASP A 73 4.46 -52.74 -12.93
N ILE A 74 3.46 -53.41 -13.51
CA ILE A 74 2.04 -53.23 -13.19
C ILE A 74 1.47 -54.56 -12.68
N ILE A 75 1.01 -54.61 -11.43
CA ILE A 75 0.48 -55.82 -10.78
C ILE A 75 -0.93 -55.56 -10.24
N LEU A 76 -1.91 -56.30 -10.73
CA LEU A 76 -3.34 -56.18 -10.34
C LEU A 76 -3.84 -57.46 -9.65
N GLY A 77 -4.18 -57.38 -8.36
CA GLY A 77 -4.67 -58.48 -7.51
C GLY A 77 -6.14 -58.86 -7.72
N ASN A 78 -7.01 -57.88 -8.02
CA ASN A 78 -8.46 -58.09 -8.11
C ASN A 78 -9.03 -58.67 -6.80
N GLY A 79 -9.68 -59.84 -6.80
CA GLY A 79 -10.25 -60.39 -5.57
C GLY A 79 -9.34 -61.33 -4.77
N GLY A 80 -9.43 -61.26 -3.44
CA GLY A 80 -8.88 -62.23 -2.50
C GLY A 80 -7.54 -61.82 -1.90
N PHE A 81 -7.32 -62.15 -0.62
CA PHE A 81 -6.15 -61.71 0.18
C PHE A 81 -4.78 -61.90 -0.49
N ASP A 82 -4.26 -60.88 -1.14
CA ASP A 82 -3.07 -60.90 -1.97
C ASP A 82 -1.84 -60.31 -1.27
N THR A 83 -0.66 -60.64 -1.78
CA THR A 83 0.59 -59.96 -1.42
C THR A 83 1.35 -59.57 -2.67
N LEU A 84 1.43 -58.28 -2.97
CA LEU A 84 2.04 -57.72 -4.17
C LEU A 84 3.36 -57.04 -3.79
N ASN A 85 4.45 -57.39 -4.48
CA ASN A 85 5.74 -56.73 -4.31
C ASN A 85 6.28 -56.28 -5.67
N GLY A 86 6.42 -54.96 -5.87
CA GLY A 86 6.92 -54.35 -7.11
C GLY A 86 8.39 -54.68 -7.33
N GLY A 87 9.24 -54.22 -6.41
CA GLY A 87 10.63 -54.64 -6.31
C GLY A 87 11.61 -53.50 -6.54
N ALA A 88 11.90 -53.12 -7.77
CA ALA A 88 12.87 -52.08 -8.05
C ALA A 88 12.58 -51.39 -9.38
N GLY A 89 12.30 -50.10 -9.37
CA GLY A 89 11.76 -49.35 -10.50
C GLY A 89 10.50 -48.64 -10.04
N ASN A 90 9.77 -48.01 -10.95
CA ASN A 90 8.58 -47.26 -10.58
C ASN A 90 7.33 -48.11 -10.86
N ASP A 91 6.86 -48.82 -9.86
CA ASP A 91 5.85 -49.86 -9.97
C ASP A 91 4.42 -49.32 -9.74
N THR A 92 3.42 -50.02 -10.25
CA THR A 92 1.99 -49.76 -9.98
C THR A 92 1.34 -51.04 -9.46
N LEU A 93 0.90 -51.03 -8.21
CA LEU A 93 0.30 -52.16 -7.51
C LEU A 93 -1.14 -51.83 -7.13
N GLN A 94 -2.07 -52.73 -7.47
CA GLN A 94 -3.50 -52.61 -7.12
C GLN A 94 -3.94 -53.89 -6.41
N GLY A 95 -4.39 -53.79 -5.16
CA GLY A 95 -4.92 -54.89 -4.35
C GLY A 95 -6.25 -55.38 -4.91
N GLY A 96 -7.30 -54.58 -4.72
CA GLY A 96 -8.64 -54.84 -5.26
C GLY A 96 -9.66 -55.07 -4.15
N ASP A 97 -10.38 -56.20 -4.20
CA ASP A 97 -11.32 -56.58 -3.14
C ASP A 97 -10.63 -57.52 -2.13
N ASP A 98 -10.95 -57.38 -0.83
CA ASP A 98 -10.43 -58.13 0.33
C ASP A 98 -9.12 -57.54 0.92
N ASP A 99 -8.68 -58.03 2.08
CA ASP A 99 -7.53 -57.45 2.82
C ASP A 99 -6.16 -57.86 2.21
N ASP A 100 -5.47 -56.92 1.57
CA ASP A 100 -4.26 -57.14 0.79
C ASP A 100 -2.98 -56.56 1.42
N ALA A 101 -1.82 -56.99 0.92
CA ALA A 101 -0.51 -56.47 1.34
C ALA A 101 0.32 -56.01 0.13
N LEU A 102 0.54 -54.71 -0.01
CA LEU A 102 1.27 -54.09 -1.11
C LEU A 102 2.63 -53.56 -0.65
N ILE A 103 3.67 -53.79 -1.45
CA ILE A 103 5.06 -53.43 -1.15
C ILE A 103 5.70 -52.84 -2.42
N GLY A 104 5.94 -51.53 -2.46
CA GLY A 104 6.61 -50.86 -3.59
C GLY A 104 8.08 -51.26 -3.71
N ALA A 105 8.82 -51.03 -2.63
CA ALA A 105 10.22 -51.38 -2.39
C ALA A 105 11.26 -50.33 -2.78
N ALA A 106 11.54 -50.07 -4.05
CA ALA A 106 12.56 -49.09 -4.41
C ALA A 106 12.26 -48.43 -5.75
N GLY A 107 12.20 -47.10 -5.75
CA GLY A 107 11.71 -46.31 -6.87
C GLY A 107 10.40 -45.63 -6.48
N ASN A 108 9.86 -44.81 -7.37
CA ASN A 108 8.66 -44.05 -7.05
C ASN A 108 7.43 -44.86 -7.45
N ASP A 109 6.82 -45.51 -6.47
CA ASP A 109 5.77 -46.51 -6.66
C ASP A 109 4.37 -45.95 -6.43
N SER A 110 3.36 -46.56 -7.06
CA SER A 110 1.94 -46.25 -6.86
C SER A 110 1.21 -47.48 -6.34
N LEU A 111 0.71 -47.41 -5.11
CA LEU A 111 0.04 -48.50 -4.39
C LEU A 111 -1.43 -48.11 -4.14
N LEU A 112 -2.36 -48.95 -4.58
CA LEU A 112 -3.80 -48.76 -4.40
C LEU A 112 -4.40 -49.99 -3.71
N GLY A 113 -4.96 -49.83 -2.50
CA GLY A 113 -5.65 -50.90 -1.77
C GLY A 113 -7.02 -51.24 -2.36
N GLU A 114 -7.83 -50.20 -2.58
CA GLU A 114 -9.21 -50.22 -3.08
C GLU A 114 -10.27 -50.62 -2.06
N SER A 115 -10.49 -51.89 -1.73
CA SER A 115 -11.56 -52.30 -0.82
C SER A 115 -11.12 -53.44 0.07
N GLY A 116 -10.91 -53.17 1.35
CA GLY A 116 -10.30 -54.14 2.25
C GLY A 116 -9.81 -53.47 3.52
N ASN A 117 -9.05 -54.18 4.33
CA ASN A 117 -8.24 -53.58 5.39
C ASN A 117 -6.79 -53.88 5.02
N ASP A 118 -6.24 -53.03 4.18
CA ASP A 118 -5.03 -53.26 3.41
C ASP A 118 -3.77 -52.82 4.16
N ASN A 119 -2.63 -53.35 3.73
CA ASN A 119 -1.32 -52.99 4.26
C ASN A 119 -0.40 -52.52 3.13
N LEU A 120 -0.22 -51.21 3.02
CA LEU A 120 0.58 -50.57 1.98
C LEU A 120 1.93 -50.11 2.54
N ASN A 121 3.02 -50.43 1.83
CA ASN A 121 4.39 -50.07 2.21
C ASN A 121 5.15 -49.52 1.00
N GLY A 122 5.47 -48.23 1.00
CA GLY A 122 6.26 -47.57 -0.06
C GLY A 122 7.72 -48.04 -0.08
N HIS A 123 8.41 -47.84 1.04
CA HIS A 123 9.80 -48.20 1.36
C HIS A 123 10.87 -47.16 1.03
N LEU A 124 11.24 -46.95 -0.22
CA LEU A 124 12.37 -46.11 -0.60
C LEU A 124 11.98 -45.26 -1.82
N ASP A 125 12.38 -43.99 -1.77
CA ASP A 125 12.08 -42.98 -2.79
C ASP A 125 10.61 -42.51 -2.69
N ASP A 126 10.19 -41.55 -3.52
CA ASP A 126 8.91 -40.83 -3.28
C ASP A 126 7.72 -41.62 -3.84
N ASP A 127 6.88 -42.15 -2.95
CA ASP A 127 5.78 -43.08 -3.26
C ASP A 127 4.38 -42.43 -3.18
N THR A 128 3.39 -43.07 -3.78
CA THR A 128 1.97 -42.72 -3.69
C THR A 128 1.18 -43.92 -3.17
N LEU A 129 0.57 -43.78 -1.99
CA LEU A 129 -0.22 -44.83 -1.33
C LEU A 129 -1.67 -44.36 -1.16
N LEU A 130 -2.63 -45.13 -1.67
CA LEU A 130 -4.06 -44.88 -1.52
C LEU A 130 -4.72 -46.11 -0.88
N GLY A 131 -5.31 -45.95 0.30
CA GLY A 131 -5.96 -47.02 1.07
C GLY A 131 -7.23 -47.50 0.38
N GLY A 132 -8.23 -46.62 0.32
CA GLY A 132 -9.51 -46.90 -0.31
C GLY A 132 -10.60 -47.08 0.73
N LEU A 133 -11.41 -48.13 0.58
CA LEU A 133 -12.46 -48.45 1.53
C LEU A 133 -11.97 -49.44 2.59
N GLY A 134 -12.14 -49.10 3.86
CA GLY A 134 -11.89 -49.94 5.02
C GLY A 134 -10.73 -49.42 5.86
N ASN A 135 -10.32 -50.19 6.87
CA ASN A 135 -9.38 -49.69 7.88
C ASN A 135 -7.95 -50.14 7.55
N ASP A 136 -7.21 -49.28 6.91
CA ASP A 136 -5.94 -49.55 6.27
C ASP A 136 -4.73 -49.19 7.14
N ILE A 137 -3.59 -49.76 6.79
CA ILE A 137 -2.29 -49.43 7.37
C ILE A 137 -1.35 -49.01 6.25
N LEU A 138 -0.99 -47.73 6.21
CA LEU A 138 -0.17 -47.14 5.15
C LEU A 138 1.17 -46.66 5.74
N ASN A 139 2.29 -47.08 5.15
CA ASN A 139 3.65 -46.70 5.59
C ASN A 139 4.48 -46.21 4.40
N GLY A 140 4.85 -44.93 4.40
CA GLY A 140 5.71 -44.32 3.35
C GLY A 140 7.15 -44.81 3.41
N PHE A 141 7.75 -44.76 4.61
CA PHE A 141 9.12 -45.12 4.98
C PHE A 141 10.21 -44.09 4.65
N LYS A 142 10.59 -43.91 3.40
CA LYS A 142 11.68 -43.01 3.04
C LYS A 142 11.38 -42.39 1.70
N GLY A 143 11.40 -41.08 1.64
CA GLY A 143 10.97 -40.35 0.46
C GLY A 143 10.07 -39.23 0.93
N ASN A 144 9.66 -38.39 -0.01
CA ASN A 144 8.59 -37.43 0.25
C ASN A 144 7.31 -38.05 -0.31
N ASP A 145 6.59 -38.78 0.53
CA ASP A 145 5.51 -39.66 0.14
C ASP A 145 4.16 -38.93 0.11
N PHE A 146 3.26 -39.35 -0.78
CA PHE A 146 1.85 -38.96 -0.78
C PHE A 146 1.00 -40.12 -0.29
N ILE A 147 0.25 -39.93 0.80
CA ILE A 147 -0.50 -41.00 1.45
C ILE A 147 -1.94 -40.56 1.71
N ALA A 148 -2.94 -41.31 1.24
CA ALA A 148 -4.34 -41.05 1.55
C ALA A 148 -5.02 -42.32 2.08
N GLY A 149 -5.67 -42.23 3.25
CA GLY A 149 -6.48 -43.31 3.83
C GLY A 149 -7.76 -43.54 3.03
N GLU A 150 -8.49 -42.46 2.76
CA GLU A 150 -9.82 -42.42 2.12
C GLU A 150 -10.97 -42.78 3.07
N GLU A 151 -11.73 -43.87 2.91
CA GLU A 151 -12.86 -44.17 3.80
C GLU A 151 -12.48 -45.25 4.82
N GLY A 152 -12.53 -44.98 6.12
CA GLY A 152 -12.32 -45.97 7.18
C GLY A 152 -11.58 -45.42 8.39
N ASP A 153 -11.34 -46.24 9.43
CA ASP A 153 -10.44 -45.79 10.52
C ASP A 153 -9.01 -46.28 10.22
N ASP A 154 -8.20 -45.41 9.67
CA ASP A 154 -6.89 -45.68 9.09
C ASP A 154 -5.73 -45.39 10.03
N ARG A 155 -4.60 -46.04 9.72
CA ARG A 155 -3.33 -45.78 10.38
C ARG A 155 -2.26 -45.45 9.34
N ILE A 156 -1.86 -44.19 9.32
CA ILE A 156 -0.86 -43.66 8.38
C ILE A 156 0.45 -43.34 9.11
N ILE A 157 1.59 -43.69 8.51
CA ILE A 157 2.94 -43.36 9.00
C ILE A 157 3.82 -42.90 7.83
N GLY A 158 4.23 -41.64 7.81
CA GLY A 158 5.14 -41.07 6.81
C GLY A 158 6.56 -41.65 6.90
N HIS A 159 7.20 -41.48 8.07
CA HIS A 159 8.54 -41.93 8.47
C HIS A 159 9.70 -40.97 8.24
N LEU A 160 10.33 -40.93 7.06
CA LEU A 160 11.54 -40.14 6.82
C LEU A 160 11.38 -39.38 5.51
N GLY A 161 11.40 -38.05 5.58
CA GLY A 161 11.23 -37.18 4.42
C GLY A 161 10.04 -36.27 4.64
N ASP A 162 9.82 -35.33 3.72
CA ASP A 162 8.73 -34.35 3.86
C ASP A 162 7.47 -34.94 3.22
N ASP A 163 6.61 -35.56 4.02
CA ASP A 163 5.47 -36.34 3.58
C ASP A 163 4.17 -35.50 3.51
N THR A 164 3.23 -35.91 2.66
CA THR A 164 1.87 -35.36 2.62
C THR A 164 0.88 -36.49 2.88
N ALA A 165 0.08 -36.38 3.94
CA ALA A 165 -0.87 -37.42 4.32
C ALA A 165 -2.26 -36.90 4.69
N SER A 166 -3.30 -37.59 4.23
CA SER A 166 -4.71 -37.32 4.56
C SER A 166 -5.39 -38.57 5.11
N GLY A 167 -6.14 -38.44 6.21
CA GLY A 167 -6.98 -39.49 6.79
C GLY A 167 -8.15 -39.82 5.88
N GLY A 168 -9.10 -38.89 5.80
CA GLY A 168 -10.28 -38.98 4.95
C GLY A 168 -11.55 -39.07 5.79
N ASP A 169 -12.47 -39.98 5.45
CA ASP A 169 -13.67 -40.22 6.23
C ASP A 169 -13.38 -41.27 7.32
N GLY A 170 -13.35 -40.91 8.60
CA GLY A 170 -13.28 -41.87 9.71
C GLY A 170 -12.40 -41.41 10.86
N SER A 171 -12.24 -42.22 11.91
CA SER A 171 -11.43 -41.82 13.07
C SER A 171 -9.99 -42.29 12.94
N ASP A 172 -9.16 -41.48 12.31
CA ASP A 172 -7.85 -41.84 11.83
C ASP A 172 -6.72 -41.60 12.84
N THR A 173 -5.56 -42.16 12.53
CA THR A 173 -4.33 -41.88 13.27
C THR A 173 -3.14 -41.73 12.33
N LEU A 174 -2.63 -40.49 12.24
CA LEU A 174 -1.53 -40.09 11.36
C LEU A 174 -0.25 -39.83 12.16
N TYR A 175 0.89 -40.25 11.62
CA TYR A 175 2.22 -39.96 12.17
C TYR A 175 3.17 -39.49 11.07
N GLY A 176 3.66 -38.24 11.12
CA GLY A 176 4.69 -37.72 10.21
C GLY A 176 6.05 -38.38 10.42
N GLN A 177 6.59 -38.28 11.64
CA GLN A 177 7.90 -38.77 12.11
C GLN A 177 9.06 -37.78 11.87
N ASP A 178 10.07 -38.10 11.05
CA ASP A 178 11.16 -37.14 10.80
C ASP A 178 10.93 -36.51 9.42
N GLY A 179 10.81 -35.19 9.34
CA GLY A 179 10.45 -34.51 8.09
C GLY A 179 9.71 -33.21 8.37
N ASN A 180 9.51 -32.38 7.36
CA ASN A 180 8.53 -31.30 7.46
C ASN A 180 7.24 -31.78 6.79
N ASP A 181 6.32 -32.33 7.56
CA ASP A 181 5.17 -33.07 7.05
C ASP A 181 3.91 -32.20 6.93
N ASP A 182 3.03 -32.50 5.97
CA ASP A 182 1.70 -31.91 5.81
C ASP A 182 0.63 -32.98 6.07
N LEU A 183 -0.06 -32.91 7.21
CA LEU A 183 -0.94 -33.95 7.72
C LEU A 183 -2.35 -33.42 7.96
N SER A 184 -3.37 -34.07 7.40
CA SER A 184 -4.78 -33.70 7.59
C SER A 184 -5.62 -34.88 8.08
N GLY A 185 -6.45 -34.67 9.11
CA GLY A 185 -7.44 -35.64 9.58
C GLY A 185 -8.61 -35.81 8.61
N ASP A 186 -9.13 -34.68 8.10
CA ASP A 186 -10.31 -34.55 7.23
C ASP A 186 -11.66 -34.64 7.97
N GLU A 187 -12.43 -35.72 7.91
CA GLU A 187 -13.75 -35.85 8.56
C GLU A 187 -13.71 -36.80 9.77
N ASP A 188 -14.49 -36.50 10.81
CA ASP A 188 -14.62 -37.24 12.09
C ASP A 188 -13.49 -36.98 13.11
N ASP A 189 -13.43 -37.75 14.22
CA ASP A 189 -12.56 -37.45 15.38
C ASP A 189 -11.14 -38.08 15.24
N ASP A 190 -10.14 -37.27 14.91
CA ASP A 190 -8.81 -37.71 14.50
C ASP A 190 -7.69 -37.57 15.52
N ARG A 191 -6.57 -38.25 15.23
CA ARG A 191 -5.30 -38.10 15.95
C ARG A 191 -4.13 -37.89 15.01
N VAL A 192 -3.57 -36.68 15.03
CA VAL A 192 -2.46 -36.30 14.15
C VAL A 192 -1.21 -36.00 14.99
N TYR A 193 -0.08 -36.59 14.60
CA TYR A 193 1.21 -36.43 15.29
C TYR A 193 2.31 -36.04 14.27
N GLY A 194 2.82 -34.81 14.33
CA GLY A 194 3.92 -34.34 13.46
C GLY A 194 5.23 -35.07 13.76
N ARG A 195 5.72 -34.89 14.99
CA ARG A 195 6.91 -35.48 15.65
C ARG A 195 8.16 -34.63 15.55
N ALA A 196 8.91 -34.64 14.46
CA ALA A 196 10.22 -34.01 14.40
C ALA A 196 10.43 -33.34 13.06
N GLY A 197 10.63 -32.03 13.09
CA GLY A 197 10.66 -31.15 11.92
C GLY A 197 9.55 -30.13 12.02
N ASN A 198 9.47 -29.23 11.04
CA ASN A 198 8.50 -28.14 11.06
C ASN A 198 7.24 -28.60 10.31
N ASP A 199 6.27 -29.13 11.05
CA ASP A 199 5.11 -29.82 10.50
C ASP A 199 3.92 -28.86 10.34
N THR A 200 3.01 -29.19 9.42
CA THR A 200 1.69 -28.59 9.26
C THR A 200 0.61 -29.63 9.50
N LEU A 201 -0.25 -29.40 10.49
CA LEU A 201 -1.29 -30.33 10.93
C LEU A 201 -2.66 -29.66 10.87
N SER A 202 -3.65 -30.32 10.27
CA SER A 202 -5.06 -29.92 10.26
C SER A 202 -5.94 -31.05 10.83
N GLY A 203 -6.88 -30.71 11.72
CA GLY A 203 -7.89 -31.61 12.26
C GLY A 203 -8.97 -31.89 11.23
N GLY A 204 -9.64 -30.83 10.79
CA GLY A 204 -10.72 -30.90 9.80
C GLY A 204 -12.08 -30.72 10.45
N LEU A 205 -13.02 -31.65 10.22
CA LEU A 205 -14.34 -31.64 10.84
C LEU A 205 -14.38 -32.67 11.97
N GLY A 206 -14.47 -32.30 13.23
CA GLY A 206 -14.33 -33.34 14.25
C GLY A 206 -14.29 -32.87 15.69
N GLN A 207 -13.67 -33.72 16.51
CA GLN A 207 -13.12 -33.36 17.82
C GLN A 207 -11.73 -33.96 17.88
N ASP A 208 -10.78 -33.19 17.40
CA ASP A 208 -9.49 -33.70 16.99
C ASP A 208 -8.46 -33.55 18.09
N SER A 209 -7.40 -34.33 17.94
CA SER A 209 -6.23 -34.23 18.83
C SER A 209 -4.95 -34.16 18.01
N LEU A 210 -4.33 -32.99 18.04
CA LEU A 210 -3.11 -32.68 17.28
C LEU A 210 -1.93 -32.51 18.24
N TRP A 211 -0.77 -33.03 17.82
CA TRP A 211 0.49 -32.88 18.53
C TRP A 211 1.59 -32.52 17.52
N GLY A 212 2.15 -31.32 17.64
CA GLY A 212 3.25 -30.82 16.79
C GLY A 212 4.49 -31.67 16.96
N GLY A 213 5.22 -31.51 18.07
CA GLY A 213 6.33 -32.39 18.42
C GLY A 213 7.58 -31.63 18.80
N ASN A 214 8.63 -31.72 17.99
CA ASN A 214 9.82 -30.90 18.14
C ASN A 214 9.99 -30.06 16.87
N ASP A 215 10.57 -28.87 17.06
CA ASP A 215 10.79 -27.85 16.04
C ASP A 215 9.51 -27.01 15.82
N ASP A 216 9.53 -26.05 14.90
CA ASP A 216 8.50 -24.99 14.86
C ASP A 216 7.30 -25.43 14.00
N ASP A 217 6.15 -25.73 14.62
CA ASP A 217 4.99 -26.36 13.97
C ASP A 217 3.81 -25.41 13.71
N HIS A 218 2.95 -25.79 12.75
CA HIS A 218 1.66 -25.14 12.45
C HIS A 218 0.51 -26.11 12.70
N LEU A 219 -0.38 -25.81 13.65
CA LEU A 219 -1.53 -26.65 14.00
C LEU A 219 -2.85 -25.90 13.80
N PHE A 220 -3.80 -26.53 13.11
CA PHE A 220 -5.15 -26.02 12.85
C PHE A 220 -6.18 -27.03 13.33
N GLY A 221 -7.07 -26.64 14.25
CA GLY A 221 -8.16 -27.49 14.74
C GLY A 221 -9.30 -27.58 13.73
N ASP A 222 -9.58 -26.46 13.07
CA ASP A 222 -10.65 -26.29 12.08
C ASP A 222 -12.07 -26.32 12.71
N GLU A 223 -12.98 -27.22 12.33
CA GLU A 223 -14.33 -27.26 12.92
C GLU A 223 -14.43 -28.33 14.02
N GLY A 224 -14.66 -27.96 15.28
CA GLY A 224 -14.76 -28.95 16.34
C GLY A 224 -14.49 -28.43 17.74
N ASP A 225 -14.66 -29.29 18.75
CA ASP A 225 -14.15 -28.99 20.11
C ASP A 225 -12.78 -29.69 20.27
N ASP A 226 -11.70 -29.02 19.87
CA ASP A 226 -10.41 -29.67 19.58
C ASP A 226 -9.38 -29.55 20.70
N ARG A 227 -8.37 -30.42 20.62
CA ARG A 227 -7.20 -30.40 21.51
C ARG A 227 -5.90 -30.32 20.72
N LEU A 228 -5.21 -29.18 20.82
CA LEU A 228 -3.96 -28.94 20.12
C LEU A 228 -2.80 -28.76 21.11
N ASP A 229 -1.64 -29.36 20.86
CA ASP A 229 -0.46 -29.36 21.75
C ASP A 229 0.82 -29.20 20.91
N GLY A 230 1.40 -27.99 20.88
CA GLY A 230 2.59 -27.64 20.08
C GLY A 230 3.84 -28.42 20.48
N GLN A 231 4.14 -28.46 21.78
CA GLN A 231 5.24 -29.19 22.43
C GLN A 231 6.59 -28.48 22.51
N LEU A 232 7.55 -28.73 21.62
CA LEU A 232 8.87 -28.10 21.71
C LEU A 232 9.11 -27.31 20.43
N GLY A 233 9.32 -26.01 20.51
CA GLY A 233 9.44 -25.19 19.31
C GLY A 233 8.65 -23.91 19.46
N ASN A 234 8.81 -22.98 18.53
CA ASN A 234 7.97 -21.79 18.48
C ASN A 234 6.78 -22.08 17.56
N ASP A 235 5.70 -22.53 18.16
CA ASP A 235 4.57 -23.10 17.44
C ASP A 235 3.52 -22.03 17.10
N THR A 236 2.80 -22.24 16.00
CA THR A 236 1.59 -21.48 15.67
C THR A 236 0.38 -22.39 15.75
N VAL A 237 -0.55 -22.08 16.65
CA VAL A 237 -1.70 -22.95 16.99
C VAL A 237 -3.00 -22.17 16.86
N SER A 238 -3.93 -22.66 16.04
CA SER A 238 -5.25 -22.08 15.78
C SER A 238 -6.34 -23.11 16.09
N GLY A 239 -7.28 -22.74 16.97
CA GLY A 239 -8.38 -23.60 17.40
C GLY A 239 -9.42 -23.79 16.30
N GLY A 240 -9.74 -22.72 15.57
CA GLY A 240 -10.78 -22.74 14.55
C GLY A 240 -12.16 -22.38 15.11
N SER A 241 -13.15 -23.26 14.99
CA SER A 241 -14.49 -23.01 15.50
C SER A 241 -14.92 -24.08 16.48
N GLY A 242 -15.32 -23.69 17.69
CA GLY A 242 -15.89 -24.60 18.69
C GLY A 242 -15.50 -24.24 20.11
N GLN A 243 -14.95 -25.17 20.88
CA GLN A 243 -14.53 -24.94 22.27
C GLN A 243 -13.22 -25.65 22.53
N ASP A 244 -12.14 -24.97 22.19
CA ASP A 244 -10.86 -25.61 21.99
C ASP A 244 -9.99 -25.54 23.23
N THR A 245 -9.02 -26.45 23.28
CA THR A 245 -8.01 -26.47 24.32
C THR A 245 -6.61 -26.55 23.72
N LEU A 246 -5.93 -25.40 23.71
CA LEU A 246 -4.63 -25.20 23.08
C LEU A 246 -3.51 -25.16 24.13
N PHE A 247 -2.37 -25.79 23.81
CA PHE A 247 -1.16 -25.76 24.62
C PHE A 247 0.05 -25.43 23.74
N GLY A 248 0.79 -24.37 24.07
CA GLY A 248 2.04 -24.00 23.40
C GLY A 248 3.16 -24.95 23.81
N LYS A 249 3.47 -24.96 25.11
CA LYS A 249 4.48 -25.77 25.83
C LYS A 249 5.84 -25.07 25.92
N ASP A 250 6.91 -25.60 25.35
CA ASP A 250 8.24 -25.01 25.48
C ASP A 250 8.59 -24.28 24.18
N GLY A 251 8.74 -22.96 24.23
CA GLY A 251 9.08 -22.11 23.09
C GLY A 251 8.28 -20.81 23.10
N ASP A 252 8.57 -19.90 22.18
CA ASP A 252 7.87 -18.62 22.05
C ASP A 252 6.69 -18.82 21.08
N ASP A 253 5.50 -19.13 21.61
CA ASP A 253 4.37 -19.64 20.82
C ASP A 253 3.36 -18.56 20.41
N ALA A 254 2.66 -18.76 19.30
CA ALA A 254 1.53 -17.95 18.85
C ALA A 254 0.23 -18.77 18.85
N LEU A 255 -0.70 -18.44 19.76
CA LEU A 255 -1.93 -19.21 19.98
C LEU A 255 -3.19 -18.36 19.77
N SER A 256 -4.14 -18.88 18.98
CA SER A 256 -5.47 -18.28 18.78
C SER A 256 -6.57 -19.30 19.05
N GLY A 257 -7.49 -18.98 19.96
CA GLY A 257 -8.71 -19.77 20.17
C GLY A 257 -9.71 -19.67 19.02
N ASP A 258 -9.69 -18.54 18.29
CA ASP A 258 -10.60 -18.23 17.20
C ASP A 258 -12.09 -18.15 17.63
N ASP A 259 -13.03 -18.84 16.98
CA ASP A 259 -14.45 -18.74 17.33
C ASP A 259 -14.78 -19.76 18.43
N GLY A 260 -15.08 -19.33 19.66
CA GLY A 260 -15.30 -20.33 20.72
C GLY A 260 -15.35 -19.82 22.14
N ASP A 261 -15.58 -20.74 23.11
CA ASP A 261 -15.32 -20.46 24.53
C ASP A 261 -14.08 -21.27 24.94
N ASP A 262 -12.90 -20.74 24.65
CA ASP A 262 -11.67 -21.52 24.52
C ASP A 262 -10.79 -21.51 25.77
N ARG A 263 -9.82 -22.42 25.78
CA ARG A 263 -8.77 -22.51 26.80
C ARG A 263 -7.40 -22.50 26.14
N VAL A 264 -6.69 -21.39 26.30
CA VAL A 264 -5.38 -21.17 25.69
C VAL A 264 -4.31 -21.12 26.78
N TYR A 265 -3.31 -22.00 26.67
CA TYR A 265 -2.22 -22.16 27.63
C TYR A 265 -0.86 -22.01 26.92
N GLY A 266 -0.16 -20.89 27.11
CA GLY A 266 1.17 -20.63 26.53
C GLY A 266 2.22 -21.61 27.06
N HIS A 267 2.40 -21.64 28.38
CA HIS A 267 3.40 -22.41 29.13
C HIS A 267 4.76 -21.73 29.32
N ALA A 268 5.81 -22.07 28.58
CA ALA A 268 7.16 -21.65 28.88
C ALA A 268 7.82 -21.05 27.64
N GLY A 269 8.18 -19.77 27.72
CA GLY A 269 8.63 -18.97 26.59
C GLY A 269 7.77 -17.71 26.50
N ASN A 270 8.08 -16.83 25.54
CA ASN A 270 7.38 -15.55 25.40
C ASN A 270 6.22 -15.71 24.42
N ASP A 271 5.03 -15.93 24.95
CA ASP A 271 3.91 -16.38 24.14
C ASP A 271 2.99 -15.22 23.72
N THR A 272 2.39 -15.32 22.54
CA THR A 272 1.32 -14.42 22.07
C THR A 272 -0.01 -15.15 22.06
N LEU A 273 -0.97 -14.72 22.88
CA LEU A 273 -2.25 -15.40 23.08
C LEU A 273 -3.43 -14.51 22.67
N SER A 274 -4.30 -15.05 21.82
CA SER A 274 -5.63 -14.53 21.48
C SER A 274 -6.71 -15.50 21.92
N GLY A 275 -7.75 -15.00 22.60
CA GLY A 275 -8.97 -15.78 22.83
C GLY A 275 -9.81 -15.91 21.57
N GLY A 276 -9.91 -14.83 20.80
CA GLY A 276 -10.82 -14.75 19.66
C GLY A 276 -12.24 -14.42 20.09
N ALA A 277 -13.23 -14.89 19.33
CA ALA A 277 -14.63 -14.62 19.55
C ALA A 277 -15.26 -15.57 20.59
N GLY A 278 -15.28 -15.16 21.85
CA GLY A 278 -16.21 -15.65 22.85
C GLY A 278 -15.78 -15.34 24.26
N VAL A 279 -15.91 -16.30 25.18
CA VAL A 279 -15.55 -16.09 26.59
C VAL A 279 -14.42 -17.03 26.99
N ASP A 280 -13.21 -16.54 26.78
CA ASP A 280 -12.03 -17.41 26.80
C ASP A 280 -11.29 -17.38 28.14
N LEU A 281 -10.50 -18.42 28.35
CA LEU A 281 -9.57 -18.55 29.47
C LEU A 281 -8.14 -18.55 28.93
N LEU A 282 -7.39 -17.49 29.26
CA LEU A 282 -6.00 -17.34 28.84
C LEU A 282 -5.05 -17.50 30.04
N TRP A 283 -3.96 -18.22 29.81
CA TRP A 283 -2.88 -18.45 30.77
C TRP A 283 -1.54 -18.42 30.04
N GLY A 284 -0.72 -17.41 30.31
CA GLY A 284 0.56 -17.20 29.62
C GLY A 284 1.63 -18.16 30.12
N GLY A 285 1.92 -18.11 31.42
CA GLY A 285 2.88 -19.01 32.06
C GLY A 285 4.19 -18.33 32.44
N ASP A 286 5.30 -18.97 32.10
CA ASP A 286 6.67 -18.52 32.37
C ASP A 286 7.23 -17.80 31.12
N GLY A 287 7.31 -16.47 31.12
CA GLY A 287 7.88 -15.72 30.01
C GLY A 287 7.45 -14.26 30.00
N GLU A 288 7.79 -13.51 28.96
CA GLU A 288 7.23 -12.18 28.67
C GLU A 288 6.06 -12.33 27.69
N ASP A 289 4.85 -12.55 28.21
CA ASP A 289 3.70 -12.92 27.38
C ASP A 289 2.92 -11.69 26.87
N VAL A 290 2.31 -11.82 25.70
CA VAL A 290 1.42 -10.82 25.09
C VAL A 290 0.02 -11.39 24.95
N PHE A 291 -0.95 -10.76 25.62
CA PHE A 291 -2.37 -11.10 25.49
C PHE A 291 -3.06 -10.10 24.55
N LEU A 292 -3.57 -10.60 23.42
CA LEU A 292 -4.29 -9.82 22.42
C LEU A 292 -5.73 -9.59 22.89
N LEU A 293 -6.14 -8.33 23.03
CA LEU A 293 -7.50 -7.98 23.41
C LEU A 293 -8.31 -7.55 22.19
N ALA A 294 -9.58 -7.95 22.14
CA ALA A 294 -10.50 -7.59 21.07
C ALA A 294 -11.74 -6.82 21.56
N VAL A 295 -12.48 -6.22 20.63
CA VAL A 295 -13.72 -5.46 20.90
C VAL A 295 -14.87 -6.12 20.15
N GLY A 296 -15.97 -6.39 20.84
CA GLY A 296 -17.16 -7.01 20.25
C GLY A 296 -17.11 -8.53 20.20
N GLU A 297 -15.99 -9.14 20.59
CA GLU A 297 -15.74 -10.59 20.51
C GLU A 297 -16.08 -11.32 21.82
N GLY A 298 -16.10 -10.62 22.95
CA GLY A 298 -16.55 -11.16 24.22
C GLY A 298 -15.68 -10.66 25.36
N ARG A 299 -15.48 -11.47 26.40
CA ARG A 299 -14.69 -11.02 27.57
C ARG A 299 -13.88 -12.14 28.20
N ASP A 300 -12.62 -12.09 27.86
CA ASP A 300 -11.63 -13.09 28.22
C ASP A 300 -11.23 -12.96 29.68
N THR A 301 -10.77 -14.07 30.24
CA THR A 301 -10.25 -14.17 31.60
C THR A 301 -8.78 -14.56 31.56
N ILE A 302 -7.91 -13.60 31.87
CA ILE A 302 -6.46 -13.83 31.97
C ILE A 302 -6.12 -14.18 33.41
N THR A 303 -5.56 -15.37 33.61
CA THR A 303 -5.51 -16.00 34.94
C THR A 303 -4.23 -15.76 35.74
N ASP A 304 -3.11 -15.41 35.08
CA ASP A 304 -1.78 -15.34 35.69
C ASP A 304 -0.94 -14.11 35.30
N PHE A 305 -1.52 -13.15 34.58
CA PHE A 305 -0.88 -11.88 34.17
C PHE A 305 0.12 -11.32 35.21
N GLN A 306 1.39 -11.19 34.82
CA GLN A 306 2.49 -10.71 35.62
C GLN A 306 2.82 -9.25 35.29
N ILE A 307 2.54 -8.36 36.22
CA ILE A 307 2.73 -6.91 36.03
C ILE A 307 4.19 -6.56 35.76
N GLY A 308 4.44 -5.80 34.68
CA GLY A 308 5.76 -5.34 34.28
C GLY A 308 6.64 -6.41 33.65
N LEU A 309 6.09 -7.59 33.39
CA LEU A 309 6.69 -8.65 32.58
C LEU A 309 5.81 -8.87 31.35
N ASP A 310 4.52 -9.16 31.56
CA ASP A 310 3.55 -9.42 30.52
C ASP A 310 2.93 -8.12 29.98
N SER A 311 2.35 -8.20 28.79
CA SER A 311 1.72 -7.09 28.09
C SER A 311 0.30 -7.41 27.61
N LEU A 312 -0.56 -6.41 27.61
CA LEU A 312 -1.90 -6.45 27.02
C LEU A 312 -1.88 -5.63 25.72
N GLN A 313 -2.02 -6.28 24.57
CA GLN A 313 -2.11 -5.56 23.30
C GLN A 313 -3.54 -5.05 23.12
N LEU A 314 -3.66 -3.74 22.91
CA LEU A 314 -4.94 -3.12 22.63
C LEU A 314 -5.33 -3.34 21.17
N PRO A 315 -6.63 -3.50 20.89
CA PRO A 315 -7.12 -3.55 19.53
C PRO A 315 -6.76 -2.26 18.79
N GLU A 316 -6.60 -2.36 17.46
CA GLU A 316 -6.21 -1.25 16.62
C GLU A 316 -7.11 -0.02 16.83
N GLY A 317 -6.46 1.14 17.02
CA GLY A 317 -7.17 2.41 17.27
C GLY A 317 -7.79 2.56 18.67
N VAL A 318 -7.63 1.59 19.58
CA VAL A 318 -8.04 1.74 20.99
C VAL A 318 -6.89 2.33 21.80
N LEU A 319 -7.16 3.49 22.41
CA LEU A 319 -6.17 4.16 23.25
C LEU A 319 -6.25 3.70 24.72
N PHE A 320 -5.11 3.63 25.43
CA PHE A 320 -5.09 3.35 26.87
C PHE A 320 -5.91 4.38 27.66
N SER A 321 -5.94 5.64 27.22
CA SER A 321 -6.77 6.71 27.80
C SER A 321 -8.28 6.43 27.69
N GLN A 322 -8.68 5.56 26.77
CA GLN A 322 -10.07 5.13 26.58
C GLN A 322 -10.44 3.95 27.50
N LEU A 323 -9.52 3.42 28.31
CA LEU A 323 -9.79 2.32 29.23
C LEU A 323 -10.27 2.82 30.60
N ASN A 324 -11.16 2.03 31.21
CA ASN A 324 -11.62 2.18 32.58
C ASN A 324 -11.42 0.85 33.32
N PHE A 325 -10.73 0.92 34.45
CA PHE A 325 -10.42 -0.24 35.26
C PHE A 325 -11.36 -0.33 36.47
N GLN A 326 -12.19 -1.37 36.51
CA GLN A 326 -13.16 -1.60 37.58
C GLN A 326 -12.73 -2.76 38.48
N VAL A 327 -12.72 -2.54 39.79
CA VAL A 327 -12.50 -3.61 40.77
C VAL A 327 -13.65 -4.62 40.74
N SER A 328 -13.34 -5.91 40.59
CA SER A 328 -14.28 -7.02 40.73
C SER A 328 -13.73 -8.05 41.74
N GLY A 329 -14.10 -7.92 43.02
CA GLY A 329 -13.51 -8.75 44.08
C GLY A 329 -12.01 -8.48 44.25
N ASN A 330 -11.17 -9.48 43.98
CA ASN A 330 -9.70 -9.37 43.93
C ASN A 330 -9.15 -9.14 42.51
N ASP A 331 -10.02 -9.10 41.52
CA ASP A 331 -9.68 -9.05 40.09
C ASP A 331 -9.90 -7.63 39.54
N THR A 332 -9.37 -7.38 38.34
CA THR A 332 -9.58 -6.14 37.58
C THR A 332 -10.34 -6.42 36.31
N LEU A 333 -11.44 -5.71 36.11
CA LEU A 333 -12.19 -5.69 34.86
C LEU A 333 -11.70 -4.51 34.02
N VAL A 334 -11.14 -4.79 32.84
CA VAL A 334 -10.70 -3.79 31.85
C VAL A 334 -11.89 -3.49 30.94
N LYS A 335 -12.23 -2.21 30.83
CA LYS A 335 -13.43 -1.76 30.12
C LYS A 335 -13.15 -0.62 29.18
N LEU A 336 -13.89 -0.55 28.07
CA LEU A 336 -13.92 0.64 27.24
C LEU A 336 -14.78 1.73 27.93
N SER A 337 -14.22 2.93 28.07
CA SER A 337 -14.86 4.05 28.76
C SER A 337 -16.12 4.54 28.06
N LYS A 338 -16.15 4.50 26.72
CA LYS A 338 -17.25 5.01 25.89
C LYS A 338 -18.44 4.04 25.85
N THR A 339 -18.20 2.76 25.57
CA THR A 339 -19.24 1.74 25.41
C THR A 339 -19.62 1.10 26.75
N GLY A 340 -18.70 1.07 27.71
CA GLY A 340 -18.86 0.33 28.96
C GLY A 340 -18.74 -1.18 28.79
N GLU A 341 -18.32 -1.65 27.61
CA GLU A 341 -17.94 -3.02 27.34
C GLU A 341 -16.75 -3.45 28.18
N ALA A 342 -16.68 -4.71 28.56
CA ALA A 342 -15.53 -5.28 29.23
C ALA A 342 -14.81 -6.18 28.24
N ILE A 343 -13.52 -5.93 28.03
CA ILE A 343 -12.69 -6.66 27.05
C ILE A 343 -11.73 -7.65 27.72
N ALA A 344 -11.48 -7.50 29.03
CA ALA A 344 -10.68 -8.48 29.78
C ALA A 344 -11.03 -8.50 31.28
N LEU A 345 -10.85 -9.66 31.92
CA LEU A 345 -10.85 -9.85 33.36
C LEU A 345 -9.48 -10.38 33.81
N LEU A 346 -8.68 -9.54 34.46
CA LEU A 346 -7.38 -9.89 34.99
C LEU A 346 -7.52 -10.45 36.41
N LYS A 347 -7.22 -11.73 36.61
CA LYS A 347 -7.36 -12.43 37.89
C LYS A 347 -6.29 -12.02 38.89
N ASN A 348 -6.69 -11.78 40.14
CA ASN A 348 -5.80 -11.41 41.26
C ASN A 348 -4.97 -10.12 41.05
N ILE A 349 -5.26 -9.32 40.02
CA ILE A 349 -4.64 -8.03 39.77
C ILE A 349 -5.55 -6.91 40.26
N ARG A 350 -4.97 -5.86 40.86
CA ARG A 350 -5.71 -4.66 41.29
C ARG A 350 -5.56 -3.55 40.25
N PRO A 351 -6.60 -2.71 40.05
CA PRO A 351 -6.54 -1.65 39.04
C PRO A 351 -5.40 -0.63 39.22
N PHE A 352 -4.91 -0.45 40.44
CA PHE A 352 -3.86 0.52 40.75
C PHE A 352 -2.44 -0.04 40.56
N ASP A 353 -2.31 -1.34 40.33
CA ASP A 353 -1.02 -1.97 40.05
C ASP A 353 -0.72 -1.98 38.53
N ILE A 354 -1.74 -1.78 37.69
CA ILE A 354 -1.65 -1.74 36.23
C ILE A 354 -1.34 -0.32 35.75
N ASN A 355 -0.39 -0.19 34.83
CA ASN A 355 0.08 1.07 34.26
C ASN A 355 0.04 1.06 32.73
N ARG A 356 0.24 2.24 32.10
CA ARG A 356 0.29 2.38 30.63
C ARG A 356 1.33 1.47 29.97
N SER A 357 2.45 1.20 30.64
CA SER A 357 3.54 0.36 30.14
C SER A 357 3.18 -1.11 30.00
N ASP A 358 2.13 -1.57 30.69
CA ASP A 358 1.64 -2.94 30.61
C ASP A 358 0.73 -3.14 29.37
N PHE A 359 0.64 -2.13 28.50
CA PHE A 359 -0.17 -2.15 27.29
C PHE A 359 0.67 -1.85 26.04
N ILE A 360 0.50 -2.67 25.03
CA ILE A 360 0.99 -2.41 23.68
C ILE A 360 -0.14 -1.73 22.91
N GLN A 361 0.15 -0.61 22.25
CA GLN A 361 -0.81 0.05 21.37
C GLN A 361 -0.41 -0.22 19.93
N ILE A 362 -1.34 -0.75 19.14
CA ILE A 362 -1.25 -0.68 17.70
C ILE A 362 -1.79 0.70 17.31
N THR A 363 -0.90 1.70 17.32
CA THR A 363 -1.13 2.92 16.55
C THR A 363 -0.72 2.64 15.10
N PRO A 364 -1.38 3.24 14.09
CA PRO A 364 -0.81 3.27 12.75
C PRO A 364 0.61 3.86 12.78
N ASP A 365 1.39 3.62 11.73
CA ASP A 365 2.75 4.16 11.55
C ASP A 365 2.85 5.61 12.04
N PRO A 366 3.99 6.01 12.65
CA PRO A 366 4.17 7.38 13.13
C PRO A 366 3.84 8.36 12.02
N ALA A 367 3.11 9.43 12.37
CA ALA A 367 2.60 10.36 11.38
C ALA A 367 3.75 10.94 10.55
N THR A 368 3.70 10.76 9.22
CA THR A 368 4.71 11.28 8.32
C THR A 368 4.37 12.69 7.84
N LEU A 369 5.37 13.43 7.37
CA LEU A 369 5.20 14.82 6.94
C LEU A 369 5.47 14.97 5.44
N GLY A 370 4.43 15.35 4.71
CA GLY A 370 4.51 15.73 3.31
C GLY A 370 4.55 17.25 3.12
N THR A 371 4.79 17.69 1.90
CA THR A 371 4.66 19.10 1.52
C THR A 371 4.01 19.28 0.16
N ASN A 372 3.19 20.31 0.04
CA ASN A 372 2.75 20.82 -1.25
C ASN A 372 3.85 21.70 -1.86
N LEU A 373 4.05 21.57 -3.17
CA LEU A 373 5.02 22.38 -3.90
C LEU A 373 4.39 23.66 -4.43
N THR A 374 5.08 24.78 -4.21
CA THR A 374 4.62 26.10 -4.63
C THR A 374 4.56 26.21 -6.16
N ALA A 375 3.54 26.91 -6.67
CA ALA A 375 3.35 27.08 -8.12
C ALA A 375 4.61 27.56 -8.87
N VAL A 376 4.85 26.92 -10.02
CA VAL A 376 5.91 27.26 -10.97
C VAL A 376 5.49 28.49 -11.75
N LYS A 377 5.98 29.66 -11.34
CA LYS A 377 5.66 30.96 -11.95
C LYS A 377 6.90 31.83 -12.00
N ASP A 378 6.84 32.88 -12.82
CA ASP A 378 7.96 33.80 -13.00
C ASP A 378 8.33 34.51 -11.69
N TRP A 379 7.35 34.61 -10.79
CA TRP A 379 7.47 35.21 -9.48
C TRP A 379 7.81 34.23 -8.34
N SER A 380 7.97 32.94 -8.65
CA SER A 380 8.21 31.90 -7.65
C SER A 380 9.60 32.00 -7.07
N THR A 381 9.69 31.96 -5.74
CA THR A 381 10.95 31.99 -4.98
C THR A 381 11.47 30.60 -4.62
N GLN A 382 10.74 29.54 -5.01
CA GLN A 382 11.12 28.13 -4.87
C GLN A 382 12.29 27.75 -5.79
N LEU A 383 12.31 28.29 -7.01
CA LEU A 383 13.34 28.08 -8.05
C LEU A 383 13.78 26.61 -8.21
N PRO A 384 12.85 25.68 -8.50
CA PRO A 384 13.13 24.25 -8.52
C PRO A 384 14.04 23.81 -9.67
N PHE A 385 14.05 24.52 -10.80
CA PHE A 385 14.77 24.13 -12.01
C PHE A 385 16.10 24.89 -12.20
N LEU A 386 17.09 24.24 -12.83
CA LEU A 386 18.31 24.90 -13.33
C LEU A 386 18.02 25.81 -14.54
N ASP A 387 17.07 25.41 -15.38
CA ASP A 387 16.55 26.26 -16.43
C ASP A 387 15.41 27.13 -15.91
N HIS A 388 15.74 28.36 -15.55
CA HIS A 388 14.77 29.32 -15.05
C HIS A 388 13.78 29.79 -16.12
N PHE A 389 14.03 29.55 -17.42
CA PHE A 389 13.06 29.89 -18.46
C PHE A 389 11.77 29.06 -18.35
N LYS A 390 11.82 27.88 -17.71
CA LYS A 390 10.63 27.07 -17.40
C LYS A 390 9.65 27.74 -16.45
N LEU A 391 10.10 28.76 -15.71
CA LEU A 391 9.27 29.62 -14.86
C LEU A 391 8.67 30.80 -15.64
N SER A 392 8.99 30.97 -16.92
CA SER A 392 8.67 32.20 -17.65
C SER A 392 7.18 32.45 -17.79
N ARG A 393 6.78 33.71 -17.74
CA ARG A 393 5.38 34.10 -17.95
C ARG A 393 4.98 33.90 -19.42
N SER A 394 3.69 33.70 -19.69
CA SER A 394 3.16 33.78 -21.06
C SER A 394 3.63 35.03 -21.79
N TRP A 395 3.86 34.88 -23.09
CA TRP A 395 4.36 35.95 -23.95
C TRP A 395 3.45 37.19 -23.91
N ILE A 396 4.06 38.37 -23.85
CA ILE A 396 3.37 39.66 -23.86
C ILE A 396 3.60 40.28 -25.23
N THR A 397 2.53 40.52 -25.98
CA THR A 397 2.60 41.19 -27.27
C THR A 397 2.90 42.68 -27.11
N GLN A 398 3.91 43.19 -27.82
CA GLN A 398 4.33 44.58 -27.72
C GLN A 398 4.67 45.17 -29.09
N ALA A 399 4.59 46.50 -29.19
CA ALA A 399 4.99 47.25 -30.38
C ALA A 399 6.09 48.24 -30.04
N ASN A 400 6.94 48.57 -31.01
CA ASN A 400 7.98 49.57 -30.83
C ASN A 400 7.42 50.99 -30.91
N ARG A 401 8.06 51.89 -30.17
CA ARG A 401 7.74 53.32 -30.27
C ARG A 401 8.10 53.82 -31.67
N GLY A 402 7.08 54.09 -32.48
CA GLY A 402 7.23 54.55 -33.86
C GLY A 402 6.53 53.65 -34.88
N ASP A 403 6.10 52.46 -34.47
CA ASP A 403 5.30 51.57 -35.30
C ASP A 403 3.92 52.20 -35.58
N PRO A 404 3.30 51.92 -36.73
CA PRO A 404 1.90 52.21 -37.00
C PRO A 404 1.01 51.74 -35.83
N ASP A 405 0.06 52.58 -35.43
CA ASP A 405 -0.92 52.28 -34.37
C ASP A 405 -0.37 52.02 -32.95
N TYR A 406 0.93 52.28 -32.70
CA TYR A 406 1.47 52.40 -31.34
C TYR A 406 0.83 53.60 -30.61
N ASN A 407 0.17 53.33 -29.49
CA ASN A 407 -0.56 54.32 -28.68
C ASN A 407 0.02 54.49 -27.26
N GLY A 408 1.21 53.95 -26.99
CA GLY A 408 1.85 54.03 -25.67
C GLY A 408 1.51 52.85 -24.75
N GLN A 409 0.88 51.81 -25.27
CA GLN A 409 0.50 50.61 -24.54
C GLN A 409 1.73 49.79 -24.08
N TRP A 410 1.63 49.20 -22.88
CA TRP A 410 2.62 48.23 -22.39
C TRP A 410 2.47 46.87 -23.09
N SER A 411 1.23 46.42 -23.27
CA SER A 411 0.84 45.22 -24.01
C SER A 411 -0.15 45.62 -25.10
N THR A 412 -0.07 45.03 -26.29
CA THR A 412 -1.10 45.20 -27.32
C THR A 412 -2.34 44.32 -27.06
N ASN A 413 -2.24 43.34 -26.15
CA ASN A 413 -3.29 42.37 -25.80
C ASN A 413 -3.77 41.57 -27.01
N GLU A 414 -2.83 41.10 -27.83
CA GLU A 414 -3.07 40.34 -29.07
C GLU A 414 -2.43 38.94 -28.97
N TYR A 415 -2.40 38.35 -27.77
CA TYR A 415 -1.76 37.05 -27.50
C TYR A 415 -2.23 35.94 -28.44
N ASP A 416 -3.55 35.84 -28.65
CA ASP A 416 -4.18 34.84 -29.52
C ASP A 416 -3.80 34.97 -31.00
N LEU A 417 -3.07 36.03 -31.38
CA LEU A 417 -2.58 36.26 -32.74
C LEU A 417 -1.09 35.95 -32.91
N ILE A 418 -0.42 35.47 -31.86
CA ILE A 418 0.96 34.96 -31.96
C ILE A 418 0.94 33.60 -32.66
N GLU A 419 1.87 33.39 -33.61
CA GLU A 419 2.08 32.10 -34.24
C GLU A 419 3.07 31.25 -33.42
N PHE A 420 2.55 30.23 -32.74
CA PHE A 420 3.33 29.27 -31.95
C PHE A 420 3.58 27.97 -32.73
N ASP A 421 4.69 27.30 -32.42
CA ASP A 421 4.80 25.86 -32.64
C ASP A 421 4.07 25.07 -31.55
N GLU A 422 4.12 23.74 -31.63
CA GLU A 422 3.41 22.86 -30.70
C GLU A 422 3.87 22.98 -29.23
N HIS A 423 5.05 23.55 -28.98
CA HIS A 423 5.64 23.72 -27.64
C HIS A 423 5.64 25.18 -27.17
N GLY A 424 4.90 26.07 -27.85
CA GLY A 424 4.75 27.47 -27.42
C GLY A 424 5.91 28.40 -27.82
N TRP A 425 6.74 28.02 -28.79
CA TRP A 425 7.79 28.91 -29.33
C TRP A 425 7.27 29.79 -30.46
N VAL A 426 7.70 31.05 -30.46
CA VAL A 426 7.24 32.07 -31.40
C VAL A 426 7.93 31.89 -32.75
N THR A 427 7.16 31.44 -33.74
CA THR A 427 7.68 31.05 -35.06
C THR A 427 7.90 32.23 -36.00
N SER A 428 7.10 33.29 -35.86
CA SER A 428 7.16 34.48 -36.72
C SER A 428 6.75 35.75 -35.95
N LEU A 429 7.09 36.93 -36.49
CA LEU A 429 6.64 38.23 -35.98
C LEU A 429 6.09 39.09 -37.12
N PRO A 430 5.02 39.88 -36.90
CA PRO A 430 4.45 40.76 -37.92
C PRO A 430 5.41 41.87 -38.34
N ALA A 431 5.34 42.26 -39.61
CA ALA A 431 5.96 43.50 -40.05
C ALA A 431 5.20 44.71 -39.46
N PRO A 432 5.87 45.83 -39.13
CA PRO A 432 5.20 47.00 -38.52
C PRO A 432 4.01 47.55 -39.30
N GLU A 433 4.00 47.41 -40.61
CA GLU A 433 2.93 47.84 -41.51
C GLU A 433 1.74 46.86 -41.64
N ASP A 434 1.88 45.62 -41.19
CA ASP A 434 0.89 44.56 -41.34
C ASP A 434 0.16 44.32 -39.99
N PRO A 435 -1.17 44.09 -39.97
CA PRO A 435 -1.83 43.64 -38.75
C PRO A 435 -1.39 42.21 -38.39
N PRO A 436 -1.29 41.83 -37.11
CA PRO A 436 -1.65 42.58 -35.87
C PRO A 436 -0.65 43.68 -35.45
N VAL A 437 -1.00 44.48 -34.42
CA VAL A 437 -0.23 45.69 -34.05
C VAL A 437 1.12 45.37 -33.42
N PHE A 438 1.26 44.23 -32.75
CA PHE A 438 2.54 43.86 -32.14
C PHE A 438 3.62 43.57 -33.19
N THR A 439 4.86 43.95 -32.87
CA THR A 439 6.04 43.73 -33.73
C THR A 439 7.15 42.98 -32.98
N LYS A 440 6.90 42.68 -31.70
CA LYS A 440 7.77 41.94 -30.82
C LYS A 440 6.96 41.33 -29.69
N VAL A 441 7.56 40.34 -29.03
CA VAL A 441 6.98 39.70 -27.85
C VAL A 441 8.00 39.66 -26.74
N SER A 442 7.54 39.72 -25.49
CA SER A 442 8.42 39.66 -24.33
C SER A 442 7.88 38.74 -23.24
N THR A 443 8.76 38.13 -22.46
CA THR A 443 8.40 37.37 -21.27
C THR A 443 9.22 37.81 -20.06
N PHE A 444 8.63 37.66 -18.87
CA PHE A 444 9.31 37.85 -17.60
C PHE A 444 9.83 36.54 -17.06
N VAL A 445 11.04 36.59 -16.51
CA VAL A 445 11.65 35.50 -15.76
C VAL A 445 12.27 36.07 -14.49
N LEU A 446 12.21 35.32 -13.38
CA LEU A 446 12.82 35.68 -12.10
C LEU A 446 12.34 37.04 -11.55
N THR A 447 11.02 37.22 -11.40
CA THR A 447 10.43 38.33 -10.66
C THR A 447 10.24 37.94 -9.18
N ALA A 448 10.26 38.89 -8.24
CA ALA A 448 9.95 38.64 -6.83
C ALA A 448 9.82 39.98 -6.09
N ASP A 449 8.86 40.13 -5.21
CA ASP A 449 8.68 41.39 -4.46
C ASP A 449 9.62 41.48 -3.23
N THR A 450 10.10 40.34 -2.74
CA THR A 450 10.91 40.19 -1.53
C THR A 450 12.35 40.57 -1.83
N PRO A 451 12.92 41.55 -1.11
CA PRO A 451 14.29 41.97 -1.34
C PRO A 451 15.29 40.82 -1.14
N ASN A 452 16.18 40.64 -2.11
CA ASN A 452 17.25 39.63 -2.10
C ASN A 452 16.77 38.17 -2.07
N SER A 453 15.51 37.87 -2.41
CA SER A 453 15.01 36.50 -2.52
C SER A 453 15.53 35.76 -3.75
N LEU A 454 15.96 36.48 -4.78
CA LEU A 454 16.48 35.93 -6.03
C LEU A 454 18.01 36.07 -6.11
N PRO A 455 18.71 35.06 -6.66
CA PRO A 455 20.16 35.10 -6.74
C PRO A 455 20.65 36.07 -7.83
N ALA A 456 21.32 37.14 -7.40
CA ALA A 456 22.02 38.05 -8.29
C ALA A 456 23.25 37.38 -8.93
N GLY A 457 23.64 37.81 -10.13
CA GLY A 457 24.85 37.32 -10.77
C GLY A 457 24.71 37.17 -12.28
N LYS A 458 25.63 36.42 -12.89
CA LYS A 458 25.61 36.15 -14.33
C LYS A 458 24.73 34.96 -14.64
N TYR A 459 23.91 35.10 -15.68
CA TYR A 459 23.11 34.05 -16.27
C TYR A 459 23.53 33.85 -17.73
N VAL A 460 23.53 32.61 -18.16
CA VAL A 460 23.76 32.20 -19.53
C VAL A 460 22.40 31.92 -20.16
N VAL A 461 22.12 32.59 -21.26
CA VAL A 461 20.91 32.39 -22.06
C VAL A 461 21.29 31.65 -23.33
N LEU A 462 20.95 30.36 -23.37
CA LEU A 462 21.16 29.49 -24.54
C LEU A 462 19.91 29.49 -25.40
N TYR A 463 20.06 29.47 -26.72
CA TYR A 463 18.93 29.42 -27.65
C TYR A 463 19.36 28.84 -29.00
N ASP A 464 18.42 28.20 -29.67
CA ASP A 464 18.58 27.73 -31.04
C ASP A 464 17.89 28.69 -32.01
N GLY A 465 18.30 28.67 -33.28
CA GLY A 465 17.65 29.44 -34.34
C GLY A 465 18.24 30.82 -34.63
N GLU A 466 17.63 31.51 -35.58
CA GLU A 466 18.00 32.84 -36.05
C GLU A 466 17.00 33.89 -35.55
N GLY A 467 17.51 34.96 -34.96
CA GLY A 467 16.69 36.04 -34.44
C GLY A 467 17.47 36.99 -33.55
N THR A 468 16.76 37.80 -32.76
CA THR A 468 17.35 38.74 -31.81
C THR A 468 16.63 38.68 -30.48
N LEU A 469 17.38 38.35 -29.42
CA LEU A 469 16.98 38.48 -28.03
C LEU A 469 17.54 39.76 -27.42
N GLU A 470 16.67 40.51 -26.76
CA GLU A 470 16.98 41.71 -25.99
C GLU A 470 16.64 41.48 -24.51
N TYR A 471 17.40 42.11 -23.62
CA TYR A 471 17.24 41.97 -22.17
C TYR A 471 17.11 43.36 -21.55
N SER A 472 16.15 43.50 -20.65
CA SER A 472 15.93 44.75 -19.93
C SER A 472 15.39 44.51 -18.51
N MET A 473 14.95 45.59 -17.85
CA MET A 473 14.61 45.61 -16.42
C MET A 473 15.84 45.33 -15.55
N ASP A 474 15.88 44.20 -14.86
CA ASP A 474 16.99 43.83 -13.97
C ASP A 474 18.10 43.06 -14.69
N GLY A 475 17.90 42.70 -15.98
CA GLY A 475 18.89 42.01 -16.81
C GLY A 475 19.61 42.94 -17.79
N THR A 476 20.95 42.83 -17.87
CA THR A 476 21.78 43.56 -18.83
C THR A 476 22.72 42.62 -19.60
N LYS A 477 22.61 42.58 -20.93
CA LYS A 477 23.48 41.76 -21.79
C LYS A 477 24.95 42.20 -21.71
N ILE A 478 25.85 41.26 -21.44
CA ILE A 478 27.31 41.42 -21.52
C ILE A 478 27.77 41.01 -22.93
N ALA A 479 27.74 41.96 -23.86
CA ALA A 479 28.06 41.71 -25.27
C ALA A 479 29.47 41.12 -25.50
N ALA A 480 30.44 41.40 -24.62
CA ALA A 480 31.80 40.88 -24.72
C ALA A 480 31.92 39.38 -24.39
N GLU A 481 30.93 38.81 -23.70
CA GLU A 481 30.88 37.39 -23.30
C GLU A 481 29.78 36.62 -24.05
N SER A 482 29.03 37.31 -24.92
CA SER A 482 27.93 36.75 -25.71
C SER A 482 28.40 36.38 -27.12
N ALA A 483 27.80 35.35 -27.69
CA ALA A 483 27.97 34.88 -29.05
C ALA A 483 26.61 34.40 -29.63
N PRO A 484 26.45 34.24 -30.95
CA PRO A 484 25.23 33.65 -31.51
C PRO A 484 24.88 32.31 -30.84
N GLY A 485 23.64 32.17 -30.38
CA GLY A 485 23.14 30.99 -29.64
C GLY A 485 23.47 30.97 -28.14
N ARG A 486 24.26 31.94 -27.64
CA ARG A 486 24.66 32.02 -26.23
C ARG A 486 24.88 33.47 -25.80
N ASP A 487 23.95 34.01 -25.04
CA ASP A 487 24.12 35.32 -24.40
C ASP A 487 24.53 35.17 -22.94
N VAL A 488 25.30 36.14 -22.44
CA VAL A 488 25.56 36.28 -20.99
C VAL A 488 24.87 37.55 -20.51
N VAL A 489 24.04 37.41 -19.49
CA VAL A 489 23.22 38.48 -18.91
C VAL A 489 23.64 38.68 -17.46
N ASP A 490 24.00 39.92 -17.11
CA ASP A 490 24.19 40.33 -15.72
C ASP A 490 22.81 40.63 -15.11
N PHE A 491 22.44 39.91 -14.05
CA PHE A 491 21.18 40.07 -13.35
C PHE A 491 21.39 40.72 -11.98
N ASN A 492 20.75 41.87 -11.79
CA ASN A 492 20.79 42.63 -10.53
C ASN A 492 19.35 42.87 -10.03
N PRO A 493 18.76 41.94 -9.28
CA PRO A 493 17.35 41.94 -8.93
C PRO A 493 16.96 43.20 -8.14
N THR A 494 15.95 43.91 -8.64
CA THR A 494 15.20 44.97 -7.93
C THR A 494 13.73 44.59 -7.71
N GLY A 495 13.40 43.34 -8.06
CA GLY A 495 12.08 42.73 -8.02
C GLY A 495 11.31 42.74 -9.34
N LYS A 496 11.87 43.38 -10.38
CA LYS A 496 11.24 43.45 -11.72
C LYS A 496 11.58 42.26 -12.60
N GLY A 497 12.64 41.52 -12.25
CA GLY A 497 13.13 40.38 -13.00
C GLY A 497 13.75 40.73 -14.34
N ILE A 498 14.06 39.70 -15.12
CA ILE A 498 14.61 39.82 -16.46
C ILE A 498 13.45 39.86 -17.44
N LEU A 499 13.33 40.96 -18.19
CA LEU A 499 12.44 41.01 -19.35
C LEU A 499 13.22 40.57 -20.59
N ILE A 500 12.88 39.40 -21.13
CA ILE A 500 13.45 38.86 -22.36
C ILE A 500 12.50 39.21 -23.50
N THR A 501 13.02 39.90 -24.52
CA THR A 501 12.24 40.37 -25.67
C THR A 501 12.77 39.72 -26.94
N LEU A 502 11.89 39.03 -27.68
CA LEU A 502 12.15 38.64 -29.06
C LEU A 502 11.78 39.81 -29.98
N SER A 503 12.78 40.47 -30.56
CA SER A 503 12.59 41.54 -31.55
C SER A 503 12.74 41.07 -33.00
N ALA A 504 13.22 39.85 -33.21
CA ALA A 504 13.21 39.15 -34.50
C ALA A 504 13.27 37.63 -34.27
N THR A 505 12.56 36.86 -35.07
CA THR A 505 12.61 35.39 -35.11
C THR A 505 12.37 34.94 -36.56
N ASP A 506 13.16 33.97 -37.03
CA ASP A 506 13.23 33.54 -38.45
C ASP A 506 13.24 34.71 -39.47
N PRO A 507 14.13 35.70 -39.32
CA PRO A 507 14.12 36.91 -40.16
C PRO A 507 14.39 36.65 -41.65
N ASN A 508 14.82 35.44 -42.00
CA ASN A 508 15.13 35.01 -43.36
C ASN A 508 14.08 34.06 -43.96
N ASP A 509 12.97 33.77 -43.25
CA ASP A 509 11.89 32.88 -43.67
C ASP A 509 12.41 31.49 -44.11
N THR A 510 13.22 30.89 -43.24
CA THR A 510 13.89 29.61 -43.45
C THR A 510 13.29 28.46 -42.64
N GLY A 511 12.36 28.78 -41.73
CA GLY A 511 11.87 27.88 -40.68
C GLY A 511 12.82 27.76 -39.48
N ASN A 512 13.90 28.55 -39.43
CA ASN A 512 14.89 28.48 -38.35
C ASN A 512 14.62 29.56 -37.27
N TYR A 513 13.43 29.53 -36.69
CA TYR A 513 12.99 30.47 -35.65
C TYR A 513 13.67 30.21 -34.30
N LEU A 514 13.68 31.23 -33.44
CA LEU A 514 14.20 31.15 -32.07
C LEU A 514 13.37 30.19 -31.23
N ARG A 515 14.04 29.22 -30.60
CA ARG A 515 13.43 28.20 -29.74
C ARG A 515 14.45 27.65 -28.74
N ASN A 516 13.99 26.80 -27.82
CA ASN A 516 14.84 26.20 -26.78
C ASN A 516 15.62 27.26 -25.99
N ILE A 517 14.95 28.36 -25.65
CA ILE A 517 15.52 29.42 -24.82
C ILE A 517 15.64 28.89 -23.41
N ARG A 518 16.86 28.88 -22.86
CA ARG A 518 17.18 28.38 -21.53
C ARG A 518 17.90 29.46 -20.75
N VAL A 519 17.50 29.71 -19.50
CA VAL A 519 18.08 30.75 -18.64
C VAL A 519 18.72 30.08 -17.43
N ILE A 520 20.03 29.91 -17.47
CA ILE A 520 20.78 29.10 -16.49
C ILE A 520 21.75 30.01 -15.75
N ARG A 521 21.94 29.81 -14.45
CA ARG A 521 23.01 30.53 -13.74
C ARG A 521 24.38 30.13 -14.27
N ALA A 522 25.27 31.09 -14.46
CA ALA A 522 26.58 30.83 -15.06
C ALA A 522 27.46 29.88 -14.22
N ASP A 523 27.24 29.81 -12.90
CA ASP A 523 27.91 28.86 -11.99
C ASP A 523 27.29 27.46 -11.97
N GLN A 524 26.15 27.27 -12.65
CA GLN A 524 25.43 26.00 -12.77
C GLN A 524 25.36 25.48 -14.22
N GLU A 525 26.04 26.15 -15.17
CA GLU A 525 26.05 25.76 -16.60
C GLU A 525 26.59 24.32 -16.79
N ASP A 526 27.64 23.93 -16.05
CA ASP A 526 28.20 22.57 -16.13
C ASP A 526 27.21 21.50 -15.62
N LEU A 527 26.44 21.81 -14.58
CA LEU A 527 25.44 20.93 -13.99
C LEU A 527 24.26 20.72 -14.95
N TYR A 528 23.77 21.81 -15.55
CA TYR A 528 22.76 21.72 -16.60
C TYR A 528 23.24 20.88 -17.80
N ASN A 529 24.50 21.05 -18.21
CA ASN A 529 25.09 20.30 -19.32
C ASN A 529 25.30 18.81 -19.02
N SER A 530 25.30 18.37 -17.76
CA SER A 530 25.33 16.95 -17.41
C SER A 530 23.95 16.28 -17.47
N GLY A 531 22.88 17.04 -17.71
CA GLY A 531 21.51 16.54 -17.81
C GLY A 531 20.67 16.75 -16.56
N GLU A 532 21.21 17.41 -15.54
CA GLU A 532 20.46 17.70 -14.32
C GLU A 532 19.32 18.69 -14.59
N ILE A 533 18.17 18.41 -13.98
CA ILE A 533 16.96 19.23 -14.13
C ILE A 533 16.83 20.18 -12.95
N PHE A 534 17.00 19.66 -11.74
CA PHE A 534 16.68 20.36 -10.50
C PHE A 534 17.85 21.15 -9.93
N ASN A 535 17.49 22.22 -9.25
CA ASN A 535 18.41 23.02 -8.48
C ASN A 535 18.83 22.25 -7.21
N PRO A 536 20.13 21.98 -6.98
CA PRO A 536 20.56 21.19 -5.82
C PRO A 536 20.17 21.76 -4.46
N LEU A 537 20.05 23.10 -4.36
CA LEU A 537 19.59 23.72 -3.12
C LEU A 537 18.09 23.51 -2.90
N PHE A 538 17.31 23.38 -3.98
CA PHE A 538 15.89 23.04 -3.87
C PHE A 538 15.73 21.62 -3.36
N LEU A 539 16.42 20.66 -3.99
CA LEU A 539 16.44 19.26 -3.53
C LEU A 539 16.79 19.17 -2.05
N GLN A 540 17.89 19.79 -1.63
CA GLN A 540 18.29 19.83 -0.21
C GLN A 540 17.20 20.36 0.75
N LYS A 541 16.36 21.31 0.32
CA LYS A 541 15.34 21.92 1.16
C LYS A 541 14.04 21.11 1.22
N THR A 542 13.87 20.16 0.30
CA THR A 542 12.68 19.32 0.19
C THR A 542 12.95 17.83 0.49
N ASP A 543 14.22 17.44 0.60
CA ASP A 543 14.67 16.05 0.80
C ASP A 543 14.07 15.37 2.02
N ASP A 544 13.84 16.11 3.11
CA ASP A 544 13.36 15.53 4.36
C ASP A 544 11.85 15.16 4.34
N PHE A 545 11.07 15.62 3.37
CA PHE A 545 9.62 15.32 3.31
C PHE A 545 9.38 13.91 2.74
N SER A 546 8.52 13.12 3.39
CA SER A 546 8.16 11.77 2.94
C SER A 546 7.30 11.76 1.68
N THR A 547 6.53 12.83 1.46
CA THR A 547 5.58 12.94 0.34
C THR A 547 5.65 14.33 -0.27
N VAL A 548 5.70 14.38 -1.61
CA VAL A 548 5.60 15.63 -2.38
C VAL A 548 4.29 15.70 -3.16
N ARG A 549 3.50 16.74 -2.91
CA ARG A 549 2.20 16.96 -3.56
C ARG A 549 2.30 18.02 -4.64
N PHE A 550 1.87 17.64 -5.85
CA PHE A 550 2.09 18.39 -7.08
C PHE A 550 0.92 19.28 -7.53
N MET A 551 -0.09 19.48 -6.69
CA MET A 551 -1.36 20.15 -7.04
C MET A 551 -1.19 21.47 -7.83
N ASP A 552 -0.33 22.37 -7.34
CA ASP A 552 -0.04 23.67 -7.96
C ASP A 552 0.88 23.54 -9.18
N TRP A 553 1.80 22.58 -9.17
CA TRP A 553 2.64 22.26 -10.33
C TRP A 553 1.80 21.74 -11.49
N MET A 554 0.74 20.99 -11.21
CA MET A 554 -0.19 20.45 -12.20
C MET A 554 -1.25 21.45 -12.68
N GLU A 555 -1.30 22.67 -12.12
CA GLU A 555 -2.33 23.68 -12.42
C GLU A 555 -3.77 23.13 -12.30
N THR A 556 -4.01 22.30 -11.28
CA THR A 556 -5.26 21.52 -11.17
C THR A 556 -6.49 22.36 -10.87
N ASN A 557 -6.32 23.44 -10.10
CA ASN A 557 -7.39 24.38 -9.80
C ASN A 557 -7.80 25.16 -11.06
N ASN A 558 -9.05 24.98 -11.49
CA ASN A 558 -9.58 25.51 -12.75
C ASN A 558 -8.90 24.95 -14.01
N SER A 559 -8.25 23.78 -13.91
CA SER A 559 -7.60 23.14 -15.06
C SER A 559 -8.57 22.97 -16.24
N THR A 560 -8.08 23.25 -17.43
CA THR A 560 -8.80 23.03 -18.69
C THR A 560 -8.44 21.72 -19.37
N GLN A 561 -7.51 20.94 -18.79
CA GLN A 561 -7.06 19.67 -19.35
C GLN A 561 -8.19 18.63 -19.25
N GLN A 562 -8.44 17.91 -20.34
CA GLN A 562 -9.47 16.89 -20.44
C GLN A 562 -8.95 15.61 -21.10
N GLU A 563 -8.39 15.73 -22.30
CA GLU A 563 -7.87 14.61 -23.09
C GLU A 563 -6.36 14.45 -22.89
N TRP A 564 -5.81 13.26 -23.13
CA TRP A 564 -4.37 13.01 -22.93
C TRP A 564 -3.46 13.96 -23.73
N SER A 565 -3.93 14.42 -24.89
CA SER A 565 -3.22 15.41 -25.72
C SER A 565 -3.16 16.82 -25.12
N ASP A 566 -3.93 17.10 -24.07
CA ASP A 566 -3.95 18.41 -23.41
C ASP A 566 -2.85 18.55 -22.34
N ARG A 567 -2.11 17.47 -22.05
CA ARG A 567 -1.10 17.43 -21.00
C ARG A 567 0.11 18.33 -21.34
N PRO A 568 0.82 18.87 -20.34
CA PRO A 568 2.12 19.49 -20.55
C PRO A 568 3.19 18.49 -21.01
N GLU A 569 4.12 18.95 -21.84
CA GLU A 569 5.25 18.18 -22.37
C GLU A 569 6.60 18.77 -21.94
N VAL A 570 7.64 17.93 -21.85
CA VAL A 570 8.98 18.33 -21.37
C VAL A 570 9.57 19.46 -22.22
N GLU A 571 9.27 19.44 -23.52
CA GLU A 571 9.70 20.38 -24.55
C GLU A 571 9.02 21.75 -24.47
N ASP A 572 7.90 21.87 -23.73
CA ASP A 572 7.13 23.12 -23.63
C ASP A 572 8.01 24.28 -23.17
N ALA A 573 7.82 25.44 -23.80
CA ALA A 573 8.65 26.62 -23.55
C ALA A 573 8.59 27.06 -22.08
N SER A 574 7.44 26.91 -21.43
CA SER A 574 7.24 27.24 -20.02
C SER A 574 6.28 26.27 -19.36
N TYR A 575 6.60 25.88 -18.13
CA TYR A 575 5.72 25.07 -17.29
C TYR A 575 4.74 25.95 -16.49
N ALA A 576 4.88 27.26 -16.56
CA ALA A 576 4.04 28.20 -15.81
C ALA A 576 2.64 28.41 -16.41
N GLU A 577 2.35 27.91 -17.61
CA GLU A 577 1.06 28.12 -18.28
C GLU A 577 0.13 26.92 -18.15
N HIS A 578 0.64 25.72 -18.42
CA HIS A 578 -0.15 24.49 -18.45
C HIS A 578 0.22 23.50 -17.33
N GLY A 579 1.26 23.79 -16.56
CA GLY A 579 1.76 22.95 -15.49
C GLY A 579 3.09 22.28 -15.84
N VAL A 580 3.66 21.58 -14.85
CA VAL A 580 4.88 20.79 -14.98
C VAL A 580 4.53 19.42 -15.58
N PRO A 581 5.29 18.93 -16.58
CA PRO A 581 5.08 17.61 -17.18
C PRO A 581 5.19 16.47 -16.17
N LEU A 582 4.44 15.39 -16.40
CA LEU A 582 4.42 14.22 -15.52
C LEU A 582 5.80 13.61 -15.32
N GLU A 583 6.56 13.49 -16.39
CA GLU A 583 7.91 12.93 -16.40
C GLU A 583 8.83 13.70 -15.43
N VAL A 584 8.74 15.03 -15.43
CA VAL A 584 9.53 15.89 -14.52
C VAL A 584 9.06 15.76 -13.08
N MET A 585 7.77 15.56 -12.82
CA MET A 585 7.27 15.36 -11.45
C MET A 585 7.73 14.00 -10.88
N ILE A 586 7.74 12.95 -11.71
CA ILE A 586 8.26 11.63 -11.33
C ILE A 586 9.77 11.70 -11.07
N ASP A 587 10.52 12.37 -11.95
CA ASP A 587 11.97 12.58 -11.75
C ASP A 587 12.26 13.27 -10.41
N LEU A 588 11.43 14.23 -10.00
CA LEU A 588 11.58 14.86 -8.68
C LEU A 588 11.33 13.88 -7.53
N ALA A 589 10.23 13.12 -7.61
CA ALA A 589 9.86 12.16 -6.58
C ALA A 589 10.97 11.11 -6.38
N ASN A 590 11.50 10.58 -7.48
CA ASN A 590 12.62 9.63 -7.47
C ASN A 590 13.91 10.25 -6.89
N GLU A 591 14.25 11.48 -7.29
CA GLU A 591 15.47 12.16 -6.80
C GLU A 591 15.39 12.50 -5.30
N LEU A 592 14.19 12.72 -4.78
CA LEU A 592 13.94 12.98 -3.36
C LEU A 592 13.66 11.71 -2.55
N ASP A 593 13.57 10.54 -3.19
CA ASP A 593 13.12 9.30 -2.57
C ASP A 593 11.78 9.47 -1.82
N ALA A 594 10.84 10.23 -2.41
CA ALA A 594 9.61 10.66 -1.75
C ALA A 594 8.36 10.20 -2.51
N ASP A 595 7.33 9.79 -1.77
CA ASP A 595 6.05 9.41 -2.34
C ASP A 595 5.44 10.56 -3.16
N ALA A 596 4.88 10.24 -4.32
CA ALA A 596 4.35 11.23 -5.25
C ALA A 596 2.83 11.37 -5.12
N TRP A 597 2.34 12.57 -4.81
CA TRP A 597 0.90 12.85 -4.76
C TRP A 597 0.41 13.67 -5.95
N PHE A 598 -0.37 13.02 -6.82
CA PHE A 598 -0.98 13.58 -8.02
C PHE A 598 -2.47 13.90 -7.86
N ASN A 599 -2.89 14.99 -8.50
CA ASN A 599 -4.27 15.46 -8.55
C ASN A 599 -4.79 15.44 -9.98
N MET A 600 -5.75 14.58 -10.30
CA MET A 600 -6.29 14.48 -11.65
C MET A 600 -7.13 15.73 -12.00
N PRO A 601 -7.04 16.28 -13.22
CA PRO A 601 -7.92 17.36 -13.66
C PRO A 601 -9.41 16.97 -13.55
N HIS A 602 -10.26 17.89 -13.11
CA HIS A 602 -11.68 17.62 -12.86
C HIS A 602 -12.49 17.23 -14.12
N GLN A 603 -11.96 17.50 -15.32
CA GLN A 603 -12.56 17.12 -16.60
C GLN A 603 -11.84 15.94 -17.27
N ALA A 604 -10.77 15.41 -16.66
CA ALA A 604 -9.98 14.33 -17.23
C ALA A 604 -10.84 13.13 -17.64
N THR A 605 -10.63 12.65 -18.86
CA THR A 605 -11.25 11.42 -19.35
C THR A 605 -10.60 10.19 -18.70
N ASP A 606 -11.29 9.05 -18.76
CA ASP A 606 -10.73 7.81 -18.23
C ASP A 606 -9.44 7.41 -18.99
N GLU A 607 -9.32 7.77 -20.28
CA GLU A 607 -8.10 7.60 -21.06
C GLU A 607 -6.95 8.46 -20.52
N TYR A 608 -7.20 9.73 -20.18
CA TYR A 608 -6.21 10.60 -19.55
C TYR A 608 -5.69 9.97 -18.26
N ILE A 609 -6.60 9.53 -17.39
CA ILE A 609 -6.27 8.96 -16.08
C ILE A 609 -5.48 7.65 -16.23
N ALA A 610 -5.89 6.77 -17.14
CA ALA A 610 -5.21 5.50 -17.38
C ALA A 610 -3.79 5.69 -17.95
N ASN A 611 -3.62 6.59 -18.92
CA ASN A 611 -2.30 6.89 -19.49
C ASN A 611 -1.38 7.55 -18.45
N PHE A 612 -1.92 8.42 -17.59
CA PHE A 612 -1.18 9.01 -16.48
C PHE A 612 -0.68 7.92 -15.51
N ALA A 613 -1.58 7.06 -15.05
CA ALA A 613 -1.25 5.95 -14.15
C ALA A 613 -0.20 5.00 -14.77
N GLN A 614 -0.29 4.74 -16.08
CA GLN A 614 0.65 3.87 -16.79
C GLN A 614 2.08 4.43 -16.76
N ILE A 615 2.23 5.73 -17.01
CA ILE A 615 3.56 6.38 -16.95
C ILE A 615 4.11 6.36 -15.53
N VAL A 616 3.28 6.65 -14.52
CA VAL A 616 3.71 6.59 -13.11
C VAL A 616 4.17 5.18 -12.75
N LYS A 617 3.41 4.14 -13.10
CA LYS A 617 3.80 2.75 -12.86
C LYS A 617 5.16 2.40 -13.49
N GLU A 618 5.41 2.89 -14.70
CA GLU A 618 6.61 2.57 -15.48
C GLU A 618 7.87 3.30 -15.00
N GLN A 619 7.73 4.51 -14.43
CA GLN A 619 8.86 5.42 -14.19
C GLN A 619 9.08 5.77 -12.72
N LEU A 620 8.07 5.67 -11.85
CA LEU A 620 8.25 5.88 -10.41
C LEU A 620 8.97 4.69 -9.80
N GLU A 621 10.00 4.93 -8.99
CA GLU A 621 10.82 3.87 -8.40
C GLU A 621 9.95 2.84 -7.65
N PRO A 622 10.23 1.52 -7.79
CA PRO A 622 9.35 0.44 -7.33
C PRO A 622 9.01 0.46 -5.83
N GLU A 623 9.89 0.98 -5.00
CA GLU A 623 9.76 1.12 -3.55
C GLU A 623 8.82 2.27 -3.14
N LEU A 624 8.65 3.27 -4.01
CA LEU A 624 7.82 4.44 -3.73
C LEU A 624 6.34 4.15 -3.99
N LYS A 625 5.51 4.79 -3.17
CA LYS A 625 4.05 4.83 -3.32
C LYS A 625 3.63 6.07 -4.09
N THR A 626 2.41 6.04 -4.60
CA THR A 626 1.77 7.18 -5.24
C THR A 626 0.39 7.44 -4.68
N TYR A 627 0.17 8.68 -4.24
CA TYR A 627 -1.14 9.15 -3.80
C TYR A 627 -1.90 9.72 -5.01
N VAL A 628 -3.13 9.28 -5.21
CA VAL A 628 -3.98 9.74 -6.32
C VAL A 628 -5.28 10.34 -5.81
N GLU A 629 -5.57 11.58 -6.20
CA GLU A 629 -6.80 12.29 -5.86
C GLU A 629 -7.51 12.79 -7.13
N PHE A 630 -8.83 12.56 -7.25
CA PHE A 630 -9.60 13.16 -8.34
C PHE A 630 -9.91 14.64 -8.07
N SER A 631 -9.10 15.54 -8.63
CA SER A 631 -9.21 17.00 -8.48
C SER A 631 -9.03 17.52 -7.05
N ASN A 632 -8.52 18.75 -6.95
CA ASN A 632 -8.32 19.44 -5.68
C ASN A 632 -9.59 20.21 -5.24
N GLU A 633 -9.83 20.28 -3.92
CA GLU A 633 -10.84 21.13 -3.26
C GLU A 633 -12.21 21.19 -3.96
N MET A 634 -12.81 20.03 -4.25
CA MET A 634 -14.15 19.95 -4.87
C MET A 634 -15.27 20.57 -4.02
N TRP A 635 -14.97 20.96 -2.78
CA TRP A 635 -15.84 21.71 -1.87
C TRP A 635 -15.79 23.22 -2.07
N ASN A 636 -14.77 23.76 -2.74
CA ASN A 636 -14.54 25.20 -2.85
C ASN A 636 -15.24 25.78 -4.09
N TRP A 637 -16.33 26.52 -3.84
CA TRP A 637 -17.15 27.14 -4.88
C TRP A 637 -16.46 28.28 -5.64
N SER A 638 -15.27 28.70 -5.23
CA SER A 638 -14.47 29.68 -5.98
C SER A 638 -13.94 29.06 -7.28
N PHE A 639 -13.66 27.75 -7.28
CA PHE A 639 -13.09 27.06 -8.42
C PHE A 639 -14.13 26.50 -9.40
N ASP A 640 -13.72 26.37 -10.66
CA ASP A 640 -14.57 25.85 -11.74
C ASP A 640 -14.95 24.39 -11.53
N GLN A 641 -14.07 23.58 -10.93
CA GLN A 641 -14.33 22.16 -10.70
C GLN A 641 -15.60 21.87 -9.88
N THR A 642 -15.86 22.66 -8.83
CA THR A 642 -17.07 22.54 -8.00
C THR A 642 -18.34 22.84 -8.80
N ARG A 643 -18.28 23.88 -9.66
CA ARG A 643 -19.40 24.26 -10.53
C ARG A 643 -19.66 23.20 -11.59
N TYR A 644 -18.59 22.67 -12.18
CA TYR A 644 -18.64 21.56 -13.15
C TYR A 644 -19.30 20.33 -12.53
N ALA A 645 -18.83 19.87 -11.37
CA ALA A 645 -19.41 18.71 -10.67
C ALA A 645 -20.87 18.94 -10.31
N GLN A 646 -21.26 20.14 -9.88
CA GLN A 646 -22.65 20.47 -9.63
C GLN A 646 -23.51 20.40 -10.89
N GLN A 647 -22.98 20.87 -12.03
CA GLN A 647 -23.66 20.77 -13.31
C GLN A 647 -23.86 19.30 -13.70
N LYS A 648 -22.81 18.49 -13.59
CA LYS A 648 -22.87 17.06 -13.90
C LYS A 648 -23.82 16.28 -13.00
N ALA A 649 -23.86 16.58 -11.71
CA ALA A 649 -24.84 16.01 -10.78
C ALA A 649 -26.29 16.36 -11.16
N ARG A 650 -26.54 17.57 -11.67
CA ARG A 650 -27.87 17.96 -12.17
C ARG A 650 -28.23 17.24 -13.46
N GLU A 651 -27.27 17.08 -14.37
CA GLU A 651 -27.45 16.39 -15.64
C GLU A 651 -27.74 14.89 -15.44
N ARG A 652 -26.99 14.22 -14.55
CA ARG A 652 -27.11 12.78 -14.29
C ARG A 652 -28.27 12.44 -13.37
N TRP A 653 -28.37 13.13 -12.23
CA TRP A 653 -29.30 12.74 -11.15
C TRP A 653 -30.44 13.74 -10.91
N GLY A 654 -30.41 14.91 -11.55
CA GLY A 654 -31.41 15.95 -11.33
C GLY A 654 -31.34 16.61 -9.94
N ILE A 655 -30.22 16.45 -9.21
CA ILE A 655 -30.06 16.93 -7.83
C ILE A 655 -29.21 18.20 -7.73
N GLY A 656 -29.59 19.08 -6.80
CA GLY A 656 -28.80 20.22 -6.33
C GLY A 656 -28.19 19.97 -4.94
N GLY A 657 -27.82 21.03 -4.22
CA GLY A 657 -27.33 20.89 -2.84
C GLY A 657 -25.94 20.27 -2.79
N ASN A 658 -25.79 19.10 -2.16
CA ASN A 658 -24.51 18.38 -2.05
C ASN A 658 -24.21 17.45 -3.23
N GLY A 659 -24.99 17.53 -4.32
CA GLY A 659 -24.82 16.67 -5.50
C GLY A 659 -23.42 16.75 -6.13
N TYR A 660 -22.74 17.90 -6.05
CA TYR A 660 -21.37 18.07 -6.52
C TYR A 660 -20.37 17.18 -5.76
N MET A 661 -20.53 17.00 -4.44
CA MET A 661 -19.70 16.07 -3.66
C MET A 661 -20.01 14.61 -3.97
N GLN A 662 -21.26 14.28 -4.30
CA GLN A 662 -21.62 12.92 -4.71
C GLN A 662 -21.04 12.59 -6.10
N TRP A 663 -21.02 13.58 -7.00
CA TRP A 663 -20.36 13.44 -8.30
C TRP A 663 -18.85 13.27 -8.13
N TYR A 664 -18.26 14.06 -7.24
CA TYR A 664 -16.86 13.92 -6.86
C TYR A 664 -16.58 12.51 -6.32
N GLY A 665 -17.35 12.03 -5.33
CA GLY A 665 -17.14 10.71 -4.75
C GLY A 665 -17.22 9.57 -5.78
N MET A 666 -18.21 9.62 -6.67
CA MET A 666 -18.30 8.69 -7.80
C MET A 666 -17.05 8.75 -8.70
N ARG A 667 -16.54 9.95 -9.03
CA ARG A 667 -15.34 10.08 -9.87
C ARG A 667 -14.06 9.68 -9.15
N SER A 668 -13.95 9.87 -7.84
CA SER A 668 -12.84 9.36 -7.05
C SER A 668 -12.81 7.83 -7.07
N ALA A 669 -13.95 7.17 -6.85
CA ALA A 669 -14.07 5.72 -6.95
C ALA A 669 -13.65 5.21 -8.34
N GLN A 670 -14.14 5.84 -9.41
CA GLN A 670 -13.75 5.46 -10.77
C GLN A 670 -12.27 5.73 -11.06
N THR A 671 -11.68 6.77 -10.45
CA THR A 671 -10.25 7.06 -10.58
C THR A 671 -9.43 5.97 -9.88
N SER A 672 -9.84 5.56 -8.67
CA SER A 672 -9.20 4.45 -7.96
C SER A 672 -9.26 3.16 -8.77
N ASP A 673 -10.46 2.76 -9.23
CA ASP A 673 -10.65 1.54 -10.04
C ASP A 673 -9.73 1.52 -11.29
N ILE A 674 -9.52 2.68 -11.94
CA ILE A 674 -8.62 2.80 -13.10
C ILE A 674 -7.15 2.61 -12.68
N TRP A 675 -6.71 3.26 -11.60
CA TRP A 675 -5.33 3.18 -11.14
C TRP A 675 -4.98 1.77 -10.64
N GLU A 676 -5.84 1.15 -9.82
CA GLU A 676 -5.65 -0.24 -9.40
C GLU A 676 -5.61 -1.19 -10.60
N GLY A 677 -6.47 -0.98 -11.60
CA GLY A 677 -6.50 -1.79 -12.82
C GLY A 677 -5.21 -1.68 -13.65
N VAL A 678 -4.59 -0.50 -13.69
CA VAL A 678 -3.30 -0.27 -14.37
C VAL A 678 -2.13 -0.87 -13.57
N PHE A 679 -2.13 -0.71 -12.25
CA PHE A 679 -1.08 -1.24 -11.37
C PHE A 679 -1.14 -2.77 -11.21
N GLY A 680 -2.32 -3.39 -11.25
CA GLY A 680 -2.47 -4.84 -11.18
C GLY A 680 -1.88 -5.39 -9.88
N ASP A 681 -0.89 -6.28 -9.99
CA ASP A 681 -0.23 -6.88 -8.82
C ASP A 681 0.51 -5.84 -7.94
N ASP A 682 0.90 -4.70 -8.53
CA ASP A 682 1.57 -3.59 -7.85
C ASP A 682 0.59 -2.61 -7.16
N LYS A 683 -0.71 -2.91 -7.11
CA LYS A 683 -1.73 -1.98 -6.60
C LYS A 683 -1.52 -1.52 -5.16
N HIS A 684 -0.77 -2.27 -4.35
CA HIS A 684 -0.38 -1.88 -2.99
C HIS A 684 0.48 -0.59 -2.94
N ARG A 685 1.04 -0.16 -4.08
CA ARG A 685 1.76 1.11 -4.24
C ARG A 685 0.84 2.30 -4.49
N VAL A 686 -0.43 2.09 -4.79
CA VAL A 686 -1.40 3.16 -5.06
C VAL A 686 -2.17 3.46 -3.78
N ILE A 687 -2.10 4.72 -3.33
CA ILE A 687 -2.89 5.22 -2.21
C ILE A 687 -3.97 6.15 -2.77
N SER A 688 -5.18 5.63 -2.93
CA SER A 688 -6.31 6.38 -3.47
C SER A 688 -6.92 7.28 -2.41
N VAL A 689 -6.99 8.57 -2.73
CA VAL A 689 -7.40 9.62 -1.80
C VAL A 689 -8.74 10.25 -2.16
N ILE A 690 -9.58 10.42 -1.15
CA ILE A 690 -10.82 11.18 -1.23
C ILE A 690 -10.86 12.28 -0.17
N SER A 691 -11.18 13.51 -0.54
CA SER A 691 -11.01 14.67 0.36
C SER A 691 -12.31 15.41 0.73
N THR A 692 -12.26 16.21 1.80
CA THR A 692 -13.35 17.14 2.16
C THR A 692 -12.87 18.38 2.92
N GLN A 693 -13.80 19.29 3.20
CA GLN A 693 -13.56 20.48 4.02
C GLN A 693 -13.72 20.16 5.51
N THR A 694 -12.64 20.33 6.29
CA THR A 694 -12.55 19.97 7.72
C THR A 694 -13.66 20.53 8.60
N ALA A 695 -14.06 21.78 8.39
CA ALA A 695 -15.04 22.47 9.24
C ALA A 695 -16.51 22.20 8.83
N TRP A 696 -16.78 21.57 7.68
CA TRP A 696 -18.14 21.34 7.17
C TRP A 696 -18.64 19.93 7.53
N LYS A 697 -18.77 19.66 8.84
CA LYS A 697 -19.27 18.37 9.36
C LYS A 697 -20.56 17.93 8.65
N GLY A 698 -20.58 16.68 8.19
CA GLY A 698 -21.66 16.06 7.43
C GLY A 698 -21.45 16.10 5.91
N LEU A 699 -20.53 16.92 5.38
CA LEU A 699 -20.23 16.96 3.95
C LEU A 699 -19.53 15.67 3.50
N GLU A 700 -18.70 15.09 4.36
CA GLU A 700 -17.97 13.84 4.15
C GLU A 700 -18.90 12.69 3.74
N ARG A 701 -20.11 12.61 4.31
CA ARG A 701 -21.10 11.58 3.93
C ARG A 701 -21.53 11.70 2.47
N ALA A 702 -21.59 12.92 1.93
CA ALA A 702 -21.96 13.12 0.55
C ALA A 702 -20.90 12.58 -0.41
N VAL A 703 -19.62 12.66 -0.05
CA VAL A 703 -18.52 12.21 -0.90
C VAL A 703 -18.17 10.73 -0.66
N LEU A 704 -18.18 10.27 0.59
CA LEU A 704 -17.87 8.88 0.94
C LEU A 704 -19.01 7.93 0.62
N ASP A 705 -20.27 8.32 0.87
CA ASP A 705 -21.42 7.41 0.70
C ASP A 705 -22.16 7.59 -0.65
N ALA A 706 -22.02 8.78 -1.28
CA ALA A 706 -22.63 9.18 -2.56
C ALA A 706 -24.02 8.55 -2.86
N PRO A 707 -25.08 8.88 -2.08
CA PRO A 707 -26.34 8.15 -2.11
C PRO A 707 -27.07 8.16 -3.47
N ALA A 708 -26.87 9.16 -4.31
CA ALA A 708 -27.43 9.20 -5.66
C ALA A 708 -26.77 8.17 -6.59
N TRP A 709 -25.47 7.92 -6.42
CA TRP A 709 -24.75 6.88 -7.16
C TRP A 709 -25.06 5.48 -6.61
N ALA A 710 -25.14 5.34 -5.29
CA ALA A 710 -25.59 4.10 -4.65
C ALA A 710 -27.03 3.71 -5.06
N ALA A 711 -27.91 4.71 -5.26
CA ALA A 711 -29.27 4.47 -5.75
C ALA A 711 -29.34 3.92 -7.19
N GLU A 712 -28.25 4.02 -7.97
CA GLU A 712 -28.11 3.36 -9.28
C GLU A 712 -27.68 1.89 -9.17
N GLY A 713 -27.42 1.38 -7.95
CA GLY A 713 -27.00 0.00 -7.69
C GLY A 713 -25.49 -0.21 -7.54
N ASN A 714 -24.71 0.87 -7.46
CA ASN A 714 -23.27 0.80 -7.21
C ASN A 714 -22.98 0.77 -5.70
N GLU A 715 -21.79 0.34 -5.32
CA GLU A 715 -21.34 0.47 -3.94
C GLU A 715 -21.04 1.93 -3.58
N ALA A 716 -20.85 2.19 -2.29
CA ALA A 716 -20.46 3.51 -1.82
C ALA A 716 -18.99 3.78 -2.22
N PRO A 717 -18.60 5.03 -2.55
CA PRO A 717 -17.24 5.38 -2.97
C PRO A 717 -16.12 4.83 -2.10
N TYR A 718 -16.27 4.88 -0.76
CA TYR A 718 -15.23 4.37 0.15
C TYR A 718 -14.95 2.87 0.02
N LYS A 719 -15.80 2.11 -0.68
CA LYS A 719 -15.61 0.67 -0.92
C LYS A 719 -14.85 0.36 -2.23
N HIS A 720 -14.53 1.38 -3.02
CA HIS A 720 -13.85 1.24 -4.31
C HIS A 720 -12.35 1.55 -4.19
N GLY A 721 -11.60 0.65 -3.53
CA GLY A 721 -10.15 0.78 -3.40
C GLY A 721 -9.70 2.14 -2.90
N ILE A 722 -10.49 2.80 -2.04
CA ILE A 722 -10.11 4.08 -1.44
C ILE A 722 -9.38 3.75 -0.15
N ASP A 723 -8.13 4.17 -0.04
CA ASP A 723 -7.27 3.87 1.11
C ASP A 723 -7.33 4.99 2.16
N ALA A 724 -7.44 6.24 1.70
CA ALA A 724 -7.27 7.40 2.55
C ALA A 724 -8.38 8.45 2.38
N TYR A 725 -8.81 8.96 3.53
CA TYR A 725 -9.73 10.09 3.66
C TYR A 725 -8.96 11.33 4.10
N ALA A 726 -8.98 12.35 3.24
CA ALA A 726 -8.18 13.54 3.42
C ALA A 726 -8.98 14.77 3.88
N ILE A 727 -8.38 15.54 4.79
CA ILE A 727 -8.94 16.81 5.28
C ILE A 727 -7.89 17.93 5.26
N THR A 728 -8.34 19.17 5.50
CA THR A 728 -7.41 20.29 5.78
C THR A 728 -7.01 20.34 7.26
N GLY A 729 -5.85 20.94 7.56
CA GLY A 729 -5.36 21.21 8.92
C GLY A 729 -5.16 22.70 9.21
N TYR A 730 -6.07 23.57 8.75
CA TYR A 730 -5.87 25.02 8.84
C TYR A 730 -6.37 25.66 10.14
N PHE A 731 -5.54 26.53 10.73
CA PHE A 731 -5.91 27.40 11.85
C PHE A 731 -5.70 28.90 11.53
N GLY A 732 -6.39 29.79 12.24
CA GLY A 732 -6.13 31.25 12.24
C GLY A 732 -6.81 32.10 11.16
N ARG A 733 -7.63 31.49 10.29
CA ARG A 733 -8.36 32.21 9.22
C ARG A 733 -9.26 33.32 9.74
N GLU A 734 -9.77 33.20 10.96
CA GLU A 734 -10.67 34.16 11.59
C GLU A 734 -10.05 35.55 11.80
N LEU A 735 -8.71 35.65 11.89
CA LEU A 735 -8.01 36.91 12.09
C LEU A 735 -8.24 37.90 10.95
N GLY A 736 -8.37 37.40 9.73
CA GLY A 736 -8.56 38.22 8.53
C GLY A 736 -10.00 38.42 8.09
N LEU A 737 -10.98 37.96 8.88
CA LEU A 737 -12.40 38.12 8.57
C LEU A 737 -12.86 39.57 8.76
N ALA A 738 -13.83 39.98 7.93
CA ALA A 738 -14.36 41.34 7.93
C ALA A 738 -15.03 41.71 9.27
N GLU A 739 -15.70 40.75 9.91
CA GLU A 739 -16.32 40.92 11.23
C GLU A 739 -15.31 41.12 12.37
N ASN A 740 -14.10 40.58 12.24
CA ASN A 740 -13.06 40.61 13.26
C ASN A 740 -12.06 41.76 13.06
N THR A 741 -12.03 42.36 11.87
CA THR A 741 -11.07 43.39 11.45
C THR A 741 -10.90 44.51 12.47
N ALA A 742 -11.99 45.10 12.98
CA ALA A 742 -11.91 46.23 13.92
C ALA A 742 -11.29 45.83 15.28
N THR A 743 -11.52 44.58 15.72
CA THR A 743 -10.94 44.05 16.96
C THR A 743 -9.46 43.80 16.77
N VAL A 744 -9.06 43.13 15.68
CA VAL A 744 -7.65 42.83 15.38
C VAL A 744 -6.84 44.11 15.17
N GLU A 745 -7.37 45.10 14.44
CA GLU A 745 -6.73 46.42 14.29
C GLU A 745 -6.51 47.13 15.64
N SER A 746 -7.41 46.93 16.61
CA SER A 746 -7.24 47.51 17.94
C SER A 746 -6.02 46.94 18.68
N TRP A 747 -5.63 45.69 18.39
CA TRP A 747 -4.48 45.03 19.00
C TRP A 747 -3.15 45.63 18.53
N LEU A 748 -3.10 46.21 17.32
CA LEU A 748 -1.89 46.86 16.79
C LEU A 748 -1.39 48.02 17.65
N SER A 749 -2.22 48.52 18.57
CA SER A 749 -1.87 49.57 19.54
C SER A 749 -1.26 49.05 20.85
N GLU A 750 -1.22 47.72 21.05
CA GLU A 750 -0.61 47.10 22.23
C GLU A 750 0.92 47.29 22.23
N PRO A 751 1.58 47.25 23.39
CA PRO A 751 3.02 47.51 23.49
C PRO A 751 3.91 46.56 22.68
N ASP A 752 3.44 45.34 22.44
CA ASP A 752 4.11 44.31 21.63
C ASP A 752 3.63 44.31 20.17
N GLY A 753 2.77 45.25 19.76
CA GLY A 753 2.17 45.27 18.43
C GLY A 753 0.96 44.36 18.26
N GLY A 754 0.46 43.74 19.34
CA GLY A 754 -0.73 42.89 19.31
C GLY A 754 -0.47 41.41 19.13
N PHE A 755 0.80 40.99 19.03
CA PHE A 755 1.18 39.60 18.78
C PHE A 755 0.73 38.66 19.91
N SER A 756 0.87 39.03 21.18
CA SER A 756 0.44 38.17 22.30
C SER A 756 -1.05 37.83 22.24
N LYS A 757 -1.88 38.79 21.84
CA LYS A 757 -3.32 38.57 21.64
C LYS A 757 -3.61 37.71 20.42
N ALA A 758 -2.87 37.90 19.33
CA ALA A 758 -3.00 37.04 18.17
C ALA A 758 -2.64 35.59 18.49
N PHE A 759 -1.55 35.33 19.20
CA PHE A 759 -1.18 33.98 19.64
C PHE A 759 -2.17 33.38 20.64
N GLU A 760 -2.70 34.17 21.59
CA GLU A 760 -3.78 33.72 22.48
C GLU A 760 -5.01 33.29 21.67
N GLN A 761 -5.40 34.07 20.67
CA GLN A 761 -6.52 33.73 19.79
C GLN A 761 -6.23 32.49 18.93
N LEU A 762 -5.03 32.37 18.36
CA LEU A 762 -4.66 31.22 17.52
C LEU A 762 -4.65 29.91 18.30
N ARG A 763 -4.26 29.95 19.58
CA ARG A 763 -4.25 28.76 20.44
C ARG A 763 -5.63 28.43 21.03
N TYR A 764 -6.28 29.42 21.66
CA TYR A 764 -7.47 29.18 22.52
C TYR A 764 -8.80 29.70 21.97
N GLY A 765 -8.76 30.49 20.89
CA GLY A 765 -9.99 30.93 20.22
C GLY A 765 -10.90 31.90 20.98
N ASN A 766 -10.46 32.42 22.13
CA ASN A 766 -11.30 33.06 23.15
C ASN A 766 -11.49 34.59 22.99
N LEU A 767 -10.87 35.23 21.99
CA LEU A 767 -10.86 36.69 21.82
C LEU A 767 -11.75 37.20 20.67
N LEU A 768 -12.05 36.36 19.68
CA LEU A 768 -12.84 36.71 18.49
C LEU A 768 -14.14 35.92 18.40
N ALA A 769 -15.06 36.39 17.55
CA ALA A 769 -16.26 35.64 17.20
C ALA A 769 -15.93 34.68 16.04
N ASN A 770 -16.38 33.42 16.16
CA ASN A 770 -16.05 32.31 15.26
C ASN A 770 -14.53 32.05 15.25
N SER A 771 -14.07 31.09 16.04
CA SER A 771 -12.66 30.72 16.02
C SER A 771 -12.39 29.64 14.97
N LYS A 772 -11.11 29.51 14.64
CA LYS A 772 -10.46 28.30 14.12
C LYS A 772 -9.11 28.20 14.79
N SER A 773 -9.12 28.11 16.12
CA SER A 773 -7.92 27.94 16.93
C SER A 773 -7.42 26.49 16.88
N LEU A 774 -6.22 26.24 17.41
CA LEU A 774 -5.70 24.88 17.53
C LEU A 774 -6.63 23.96 18.34
N GLU A 775 -7.15 24.44 19.48
CA GLU A 775 -8.14 23.65 20.27
C GLU A 775 -9.36 23.22 19.43
N GLU A 776 -9.88 24.11 18.57
CA GLU A 776 -11.02 23.74 17.71
C GLU A 776 -10.60 22.86 16.52
N VAL A 777 -9.36 22.97 16.05
CA VAL A 777 -8.82 22.09 15.00
C VAL A 777 -8.63 20.67 15.55
N GLN A 778 -8.17 20.51 16.78
CA GLN A 778 -8.08 19.21 17.46
C GLN A 778 -9.44 18.51 17.54
N ASP A 779 -10.49 19.22 17.99
CA ASP A 779 -11.88 18.72 18.00
C ASP A 779 -12.37 18.29 16.60
N LEU A 780 -11.85 18.91 15.54
CA LEU A 780 -12.17 18.55 14.17
C LEU A 780 -11.37 17.34 13.69
N PHE A 781 -10.09 17.21 14.06
CA PHE A 781 -9.30 16.02 13.79
C PHE A 781 -9.92 14.79 14.41
N GLU A 782 -10.29 14.84 15.70
CA GLU A 782 -10.99 13.73 16.36
C GLU A 782 -12.29 13.36 15.65
N TYR A 783 -13.07 14.36 15.21
CA TYR A 783 -14.30 14.11 14.46
C TYR A 783 -14.03 13.33 13.17
N HIS A 784 -13.03 13.73 12.40
CA HIS A 784 -12.71 13.11 11.12
C HIS A 784 -11.98 11.78 11.27
N ALA A 785 -11.22 11.58 12.34
CA ALA A 785 -10.65 10.29 12.70
C ALA A 785 -11.74 9.25 12.92
N ASN A 786 -12.82 9.60 13.65
CA ASN A 786 -13.98 8.72 13.79
C ASN A 786 -14.63 8.41 12.43
N VAL A 787 -14.73 9.39 11.52
CA VAL A 787 -15.30 9.17 10.18
C VAL A 787 -14.47 8.17 9.37
N ALA A 788 -13.15 8.30 9.43
CA ALA A 788 -12.20 7.44 8.74
C ALA A 788 -12.25 6.01 9.31
N GLN A 789 -12.17 5.88 10.64
CA GLN A 789 -12.22 4.60 11.36
C GLN A 789 -13.53 3.84 11.10
N GLU A 790 -14.68 4.53 11.09
CA GLU A 790 -15.99 3.92 10.75
C GLU A 790 -16.03 3.25 9.37
N ARG A 791 -15.06 3.56 8.50
CA ARG A 791 -14.97 3.08 7.11
C ARG A 791 -13.68 2.33 6.80
N GLY A 792 -12.82 2.09 7.80
CA GLY A 792 -11.51 1.44 7.60
C GLY A 792 -10.56 2.24 6.72
N LEU A 793 -10.64 3.57 6.75
CA LEU A 793 -9.79 4.46 5.95
C LEU A 793 -8.70 5.09 6.82
N GLN A 794 -7.54 5.37 6.22
CA GLN A 794 -6.52 6.22 6.82
C GLN A 794 -7.01 7.67 6.88
N LEU A 795 -6.73 8.38 7.97
CA LEU A 795 -6.92 9.82 8.04
C LEU A 795 -5.62 10.51 7.61
N ILE A 796 -5.68 11.32 6.54
CA ILE A 796 -4.55 12.13 6.06
C ILE A 796 -4.92 13.61 5.96
N ALA A 797 -3.93 14.51 5.99
CA ALA A 797 -4.14 15.93 5.70
C ALA A 797 -3.52 16.26 4.34
N TYR A 798 -4.34 16.75 3.40
CA TYR A 798 -3.85 17.11 2.06
C TYR A 798 -3.26 18.53 2.01
N GLU A 799 -3.57 19.35 3.01
CA GLU A 799 -2.99 20.67 3.25
C GLU A 799 -3.25 21.11 4.68
N GLY A 800 -2.30 21.80 5.31
CA GLY A 800 -2.49 22.30 6.67
C GLY A 800 -1.46 23.32 7.11
N GLY A 801 -1.67 23.87 8.31
CA GLY A 801 -0.85 24.94 8.88
C GLY A 801 -1.61 26.24 9.11
N GLN A 802 -0.91 27.36 9.18
CA GLN A 802 -1.57 28.64 9.44
C GLN A 802 -2.22 29.23 8.17
N HIS A 803 -3.49 29.66 8.28
CA HIS A 803 -4.22 30.41 7.26
C HIS A 803 -4.41 31.87 7.68
N ILE A 804 -3.32 32.57 7.96
CA ILE A 804 -3.35 33.95 8.47
C ILE A 804 -3.26 34.93 7.31
N VAL A 805 -4.41 35.33 6.77
CA VAL A 805 -4.53 36.28 5.66
C VAL A 805 -5.82 37.08 5.75
N GLY A 806 -5.83 38.31 5.23
CA GLY A 806 -7.08 39.05 5.03
C GLY A 806 -8.03 38.29 4.09
N VAL A 807 -9.33 38.30 4.38
CA VAL A 807 -10.35 37.64 3.54
C VAL A 807 -11.19 38.69 2.80
N GLY A 808 -11.48 38.45 1.52
CA GLY A 808 -12.30 39.35 0.71
C GLY A 808 -11.65 40.71 0.52
N SER A 809 -12.32 41.81 0.89
CA SER A 809 -11.74 43.16 0.75
C SER A 809 -10.56 43.43 1.69
N ILE A 810 -10.42 42.64 2.76
CA ILE A 810 -9.41 42.86 3.81
C ILE A 810 -7.98 42.57 3.31
N VAL A 811 -7.82 41.78 2.24
CA VAL A 811 -6.53 41.58 1.55
C VAL A 811 -5.84 42.89 1.13
N ASN A 812 -6.59 43.99 1.01
CA ASN A 812 -6.03 45.30 0.64
C ASN A 812 -5.76 46.21 1.85
N ASN A 813 -5.92 45.70 3.08
CA ASN A 813 -5.54 46.39 4.31
C ASN A 813 -4.04 46.21 4.55
N ALA A 814 -3.25 47.23 4.23
CA ALA A 814 -1.80 47.19 4.35
C ALA A 814 -1.31 46.95 5.79
N ALA A 815 -1.96 47.55 6.80
CA ALA A 815 -1.54 47.41 8.20
C ALA A 815 -1.75 45.97 8.71
N LEU A 816 -2.88 45.36 8.38
CA LEU A 816 -3.12 43.96 8.73
C LEU A 816 -2.26 43.00 7.90
N THR A 817 -2.01 43.30 6.63
CA THR A 817 -1.11 42.49 5.80
C THR A 817 0.30 42.46 6.40
N GLU A 818 0.85 43.63 6.75
CA GLU A 818 2.16 43.72 7.41
C GLU A 818 2.16 42.98 8.75
N PHE A 819 1.12 43.17 9.57
CA PHE A 819 0.97 42.47 10.84
C PHE A 819 0.93 40.94 10.68
N PHE A 820 0.18 40.41 9.72
CA PHE A 820 0.09 38.97 9.48
C PHE A 820 1.38 38.36 8.96
N ILE A 821 2.10 39.07 8.08
CA ILE A 821 3.43 38.63 7.62
C ILE A 821 4.39 38.57 8.80
N GLU A 822 4.43 39.61 9.64
CA GLU A 822 5.31 39.63 10.81
C GLU A 822 4.90 38.58 11.84
N LEU A 823 3.60 38.34 12.05
CA LEU A 823 3.08 37.31 12.93
C LEU A 823 3.59 35.91 12.55
N ASN A 824 3.70 35.61 11.25
CA ASN A 824 4.24 34.35 10.74
C ASN A 824 5.76 34.17 11.00
N ARG A 825 6.50 35.27 11.17
CA ARG A 825 7.96 35.26 11.41
C ARG A 825 8.32 35.16 12.89
N ARG A 826 7.32 35.20 13.76
CA ARG A 826 7.49 35.19 15.21
C ARG A 826 7.93 33.79 15.69
N PRO A 827 8.87 33.71 16.65
CA PRO A 827 9.31 32.42 17.19
C PRO A 827 8.17 31.61 17.81
N GLU A 828 7.14 32.28 18.36
CA GLU A 828 5.95 31.64 18.91
C GLU A 828 5.16 30.79 17.87
N MET A 829 5.40 30.97 16.58
CA MET A 829 4.81 30.13 15.52
C MET A 829 5.36 28.71 15.51
N TYR A 830 6.60 28.51 15.96
CA TYR A 830 7.19 27.18 16.16
C TYR A 830 6.30 26.35 17.10
N ASP A 831 5.96 26.92 18.27
CA ASP A 831 5.17 26.22 19.28
C ASP A 831 3.76 25.84 18.76
N LEU A 832 3.14 26.69 17.93
CA LEU A 832 1.83 26.38 17.34
C LEU A 832 1.89 25.25 16.32
N TYR A 833 2.97 25.15 15.55
CA TYR A 833 3.17 24.07 14.60
C TYR A 833 3.44 22.74 15.30
N THR A 834 4.28 22.75 16.34
CA THR A 834 4.52 21.56 17.16
C THR A 834 3.23 21.06 17.82
N GLU A 835 2.41 21.97 18.34
CA GLU A 835 1.09 21.64 18.92
C GLU A 835 0.14 21.07 17.86
N LEU A 836 0.02 21.71 16.69
CA LEU A 836 -0.81 21.22 15.58
C LEU A 836 -0.46 19.79 15.15
N LEU A 837 0.85 19.50 14.99
CA LEU A 837 1.31 18.18 14.53
C LEU A 837 1.16 17.12 15.64
N SER A 838 1.37 17.50 16.90
CA SER A 838 1.08 16.62 18.04
C SER A 838 -0.41 16.29 18.14
N ASP A 839 -1.29 17.28 17.95
CA ASP A 839 -2.74 17.08 17.96
C ASP A 839 -3.20 16.20 16.79
N TRP A 840 -2.52 16.31 15.65
CA TRP A 840 -2.77 15.46 14.48
C TRP A 840 -2.42 14.00 14.74
N GLU A 841 -1.24 13.74 15.30
CA GLU A 841 -0.79 12.40 15.70
C GLU A 841 -1.70 11.80 16.78
N GLU A 842 -2.06 12.58 17.81
CA GLU A 842 -2.95 12.13 18.89
C GLU A 842 -4.35 11.74 18.36
N ALA A 843 -4.83 12.42 17.31
CA ALA A 843 -6.08 12.08 16.65
C ALA A 843 -6.00 10.81 15.77
N GLY A 844 -4.81 10.22 15.59
CA GLY A 844 -4.59 9.06 14.71
C GLY A 844 -4.41 9.41 13.23
N GLY A 845 -4.02 10.65 12.93
CA GLY A 845 -3.66 11.06 11.59
C GLY A 845 -2.32 10.45 11.15
N THR A 846 -2.23 10.01 9.89
CA THR A 846 -1.12 9.16 9.40
C THR A 846 -0.12 9.89 8.50
N MET A 847 -0.58 10.86 7.71
CA MET A 847 0.30 11.74 6.93
C MET A 847 -0.26 13.15 6.91
N PHE A 848 0.61 14.15 7.14
CA PHE A 848 0.25 15.55 7.15
C PHE A 848 1.01 16.34 6.09
N ALA A 849 0.32 16.78 5.03
CA ALA A 849 0.92 17.66 4.04
C ALA A 849 0.88 19.12 4.50
N HIS A 850 2.05 19.71 4.77
CA HIS A 850 2.17 21.16 4.96
C HIS A 850 1.83 21.90 3.65
N PHE A 851 1.23 23.09 3.77
CA PHE A 851 0.62 23.74 2.62
C PHE A 851 1.59 24.25 1.54
N SER A 852 2.83 24.61 1.87
CA SER A 852 3.76 25.09 0.84
C SER A 852 5.19 25.02 1.34
N ASP A 853 6.07 24.47 0.53
CA ASP A 853 7.49 24.39 0.78
C ASP A 853 8.15 25.79 0.87
N ILE A 854 8.28 26.50 -0.26
CA ILE A 854 9.04 27.74 -0.40
C ILE A 854 8.20 28.75 -1.18
N GLY A 855 7.66 29.75 -0.47
CA GLY A 855 6.70 30.68 -1.03
C GLY A 855 6.78 32.06 -0.39
N GLU A 856 6.93 33.08 -1.23
CA GLU A 856 6.99 34.47 -0.81
C GLU A 856 5.71 34.94 -0.05
N PRO A 857 5.85 35.69 1.05
CA PRO A 857 4.72 36.29 1.73
C PRO A 857 4.09 37.41 0.89
N ARG A 858 2.78 37.35 0.72
CA ARG A 858 2.00 38.35 -0.02
C ARG A 858 0.76 38.76 0.75
N LYS A 859 0.04 39.74 0.20
CA LYS A 859 -1.31 40.09 0.68
C LYS A 859 -2.34 38.95 0.58
N TRP A 860 -1.98 37.88 -0.14
CA TRP A 860 -2.75 36.64 -0.28
C TRP A 860 -2.31 35.53 0.71
N GLY A 861 -1.35 35.83 1.59
CA GLY A 861 -0.93 34.98 2.70
C GLY A 861 0.58 34.79 2.77
N SER A 862 1.04 34.25 3.91
CA SER A 862 2.43 33.82 4.13
C SER A 862 2.42 32.33 4.41
N TRP A 863 2.60 31.56 3.34
CA TRP A 863 2.24 30.15 3.28
C TRP A 863 3.45 29.22 3.35
N GLY A 864 4.52 29.56 2.64
CA GLY A 864 5.75 28.77 2.59
C GLY A 864 6.35 28.47 3.95
N ALA A 865 6.89 27.27 4.14
CA ALA A 865 7.78 26.95 5.26
C ALA A 865 9.00 27.88 5.23
N LEU A 866 9.51 28.16 4.03
CA LEU A 866 10.48 29.23 3.75
C LEU A 866 9.86 30.27 2.80
N GLU A 867 10.38 31.49 2.79
CA GLU A 867 9.93 32.59 1.93
C GLU A 867 10.70 32.63 0.60
N TYR A 868 11.92 32.09 0.56
CA TYR A 868 12.77 31.99 -0.62
C TYR A 868 13.84 30.90 -0.46
N LEU A 869 14.34 30.39 -1.58
CA LEU A 869 15.17 29.18 -1.61
C LEU A 869 16.43 29.24 -0.74
N SER A 870 17.14 30.38 -0.73
CA SER A 870 18.37 30.53 0.06
C SER A 870 18.13 30.97 1.51
N GLN A 871 16.90 30.87 2.02
CA GLN A 871 16.60 31.16 3.42
C GLN A 871 17.12 30.02 4.30
N ASP A 872 17.88 30.37 5.35
CA ASP A 872 18.50 29.36 6.22
C ASP A 872 17.45 28.57 7.01
N GLY A 873 16.45 29.25 7.59
CA GLY A 873 15.38 28.64 8.37
C GLY A 873 14.24 29.62 8.69
N SER A 874 13.21 29.12 9.35
CA SER A 874 12.07 29.91 9.84
C SER A 874 11.40 29.15 11.00
N PRO A 875 10.67 29.81 11.92
CA PRO A 875 9.99 29.11 13.01
C PRO A 875 9.07 27.97 12.54
N LYS A 876 8.44 28.11 11.36
CA LYS A 876 7.61 27.06 10.76
C LYS A 876 8.47 25.92 10.22
N TYR A 877 9.50 26.27 9.44
CA TYR A 877 10.40 25.28 8.86
C TYR A 877 11.10 24.46 9.95
N ASP A 878 11.59 25.13 10.99
CA ASP A 878 12.26 24.49 12.11
C ASP A 878 11.33 23.49 12.85
N ALA A 879 10.05 23.86 13.05
CA ALA A 879 9.06 22.96 13.67
C ALA A 879 8.73 21.74 12.78
N LEU A 880 8.65 21.93 11.46
CA LEU A 880 8.42 20.85 10.50
C LEU A 880 9.61 19.89 10.45
N THR A 881 10.84 20.41 10.38
CA THR A 881 12.05 19.58 10.36
C THR A 881 12.30 18.86 11.68
N ASP A 882 12.00 19.51 12.82
CA ASP A 882 12.12 18.85 14.13
C ASP A 882 11.09 17.72 14.28
N PHE A 883 9.88 17.89 13.72
CA PHE A 883 8.87 16.83 13.68
C PHE A 883 9.32 15.64 12.83
N ILE A 884 9.86 15.88 11.62
CA ILE A 884 10.44 14.83 10.77
C ILE A 884 11.57 14.09 11.51
N ALA A 885 12.47 14.82 12.16
CA ALA A 885 13.60 14.22 12.87
C ALA A 885 13.19 13.29 14.02
N THR A 886 12.00 13.49 14.61
CA THR A 886 11.44 12.60 15.64
C THR A 886 10.52 11.52 15.09
N HIS A 887 10.08 11.63 13.83
CA HIS A 887 9.21 10.69 13.13
C HIS A 887 9.79 10.38 11.74
N PRO A 888 11.00 9.79 11.66
CA PRO A 888 11.61 9.49 10.38
C PRO A 888 10.73 8.52 9.60
N ASP A 889 10.57 8.79 8.31
CA ASP A 889 9.96 7.81 7.40
C ASP A 889 10.87 6.56 7.40
N PRO A 890 10.36 5.36 7.74
CA PRO A 890 11.17 4.14 7.76
C PRO A 890 11.75 3.77 6.38
N ASN A 891 11.25 4.38 5.30
CA ASN A 891 11.76 4.18 3.94
C ASN A 891 12.88 5.18 3.57
N LYS A 892 13.17 6.20 4.40
CA LYS A 892 14.22 7.21 4.18
C LYS A 892 15.46 7.09 5.09
#